data_AF-A0A1Y4NCD5-F1
#
_entry.id   AF-A0A1Y4NCD5-F1
#
_cell.length_a   1.000
_cell.length_b   1.000
_cell.length_c   1.000
_cell.angle_alpha   90.00
_cell.angle_beta   90.00
_cell.angle_gamma   90.00
#
_symmetry.space_group_name_H-M   'P 1'
#
loop_
_entity.id
_entity.type
_entity.pdbx_description
1 polymer ?
#
loop_
_entity_poly.entity_id
_entity_poly.type
_entity_poly.pdbx_seq_one_letter_code
_entity_poly.pdbx_strand_id
1 'polypeptide(L)'
;MKKLHRKILSVILSVLMTVSVVTSVSAQSYTHDTETASITELNVSNEEVFLSDISGTALIKSSVGYGNLMFDKNIEGDQISLKVNGKRFYFDKGLGAHAPSILVYDLGDYVENQDMTRFTAYLGVDFSRWDSGDGVTFKVSVSSDNSVWETVVETGTLKGTTESVFVDIDLTGKRYLKIESFENENDGADHSVIADAKLIKDDYVPEASKVIKTLDEYDAMIKDVVNQNPGKSFEQLVEENQELQNLLLKKNFVDMAGYSVLNYYCKTEENAEFLKQVMEDNELLELYMQGGDSIASYDKALDVLKALLSSHGEDLQDIEHGELYRQMMVTLSLTHSINVPFWEDGNQISDPVKRYEIYKKLYDNELLINDVFEDLNIEEMRWVMNNLISDDQIEWLNYYVRFHTDRKDMGELTIDNFTPGPYYFITYQFGYDYLKPEYYSEENKAAWQEKWKLTNEYKLSDEETNGKASVYDINVAYEDGHPKLWIVFEEGSVCGGIAKTGTNLLAAFGVPGVVVGQPGHAAYLQMERNEDGKYVWSIGNDVSGWSQSRREEDPTREDRRMLIGWGNQEWASYYYASYVLLAQDVLNNEETYYKSNKLNKLAKVYSDDPETQIEIYEEALAIENKNLDSWEGLIKAYGNADKSEDEFLKLAERISENLKYYPLPMSDILSNLLSSYVEDEIALSQIDNYIQASLNDAANATSEDVLQPNDAKTMANYLLGNTEPMATFSFDGENAGKIVLNDMYSGENQLLYSISGDGEESWINAGTVTEIQLTEEQLAQVNDNDNILVRLQGTTNYYTIDITQGELPNTAYLNDNENKFYGIDEPLEYHTGDGIWKDLTEDIRFDGDINVTIRIKAHETTTQSAEKTFSFSDNTSTDRKYITIDRITVEDVSSEEASHENMAQNAINGDINTIWHTLWDGSDTDRYITIKFDEAVKLSAFEYTPRQDSGNGRVLSYEVYTSLDGKDWKLSASGYGWENNAEKKTIEFETPVEAQYVKFVATEGVGGFMSAAMLEFYEDASSEEAFEMGDVNHDGLLNVQDVTMIQKYITKMDFTGEIFDEKLADVDGNNIISIADATAVQIMIASSKN
;
A
#
# COMPACT_ATOMS: atom_id res chain seq x y z
N MET A 1 52.41 -3.79 6.76
CA MET A 1 53.68 -4.54 6.95
C MET A 1 53.50 -5.56 8.08
N LYS A 2 53.96 -6.81 7.87
CA LYS A 2 54.50 -7.80 8.85
C LYS A 2 54.06 -7.75 10.34
N LYS A 3 53.84 -8.86 11.06
CA LYS A 3 53.63 -10.31 10.79
C LYS A 3 53.70 -11.04 12.17
N LEU A 4 53.16 -12.27 12.26
CA LEU A 4 53.59 -13.36 13.17
C LEU A 4 53.34 -13.20 14.69
N HIS A 5 52.44 -14.00 15.31
CA HIS A 5 52.63 -15.41 15.80
C HIS A 5 52.92 -15.46 17.33
N ARG A 6 52.66 -16.49 18.17
CA ARG A 6 52.11 -17.89 18.14
C ARG A 6 51.92 -18.33 19.63
N LYS A 7 51.21 -19.40 20.07
CA LYS A 7 50.10 -20.26 19.58
C LYS A 7 49.70 -21.24 20.74
N ILE A 8 48.42 -21.62 20.86
CA ILE A 8 47.91 -22.92 21.40
C ILE A 8 47.99 -23.21 22.92
N LEU A 9 46.84 -23.56 23.52
CA LEU A 9 46.43 -24.88 24.10
C LEU A 9 44.97 -24.70 24.63
N SER A 10 43.97 -25.56 24.40
CA SER A 10 43.94 -26.93 23.87
C SER A 10 42.62 -27.30 23.19
N VAL A 11 42.71 -27.94 22.02
CA VAL A 11 41.84 -29.04 21.58
C VAL A 11 42.77 -30.24 21.41
N ILE A 12 42.38 -31.44 21.87
CA ILE A 12 42.77 -32.78 21.36
C ILE A 12 42.28 -33.88 22.32
N LEU A 13 41.35 -34.71 21.83
CA LEU A 13 41.36 -36.19 21.86
C LEU A 13 40.17 -36.63 20.98
N SER A 14 40.28 -37.49 19.99
CA SER A 14 41.43 -38.23 19.44
C SER A 14 41.14 -38.69 18.01
N VAL A 15 42.19 -38.81 17.19
CA VAL A 15 42.16 -39.40 15.84
C VAL A 15 43.23 -40.49 15.73
N LEU A 16 42.95 -41.51 14.91
CA LEU A 16 43.84 -42.58 14.41
C LEU A 16 44.36 -43.64 15.40
N MET A 17 43.95 -44.88 15.13
CA MET A 17 44.87 -46.03 15.14
C MET A 17 44.60 -46.91 13.92
N THR A 18 45.56 -46.99 13.00
CA THR A 18 45.64 -48.05 12.00
C THR A 18 46.38 -49.25 12.59
N VAL A 19 45.81 -50.45 12.48
CA VAL A 19 46.55 -51.70 12.69
C VAL A 19 46.34 -52.58 11.47
N SER A 20 47.45 -53.01 10.88
CA SER A 20 47.48 -53.87 9.70
C SER A 20 46.95 -55.27 10.02
N VAL A 21 46.00 -55.75 9.21
CA VAL A 21 45.80 -57.19 9.03
C VAL A 21 46.28 -57.54 7.62
N VAL A 22 47.47 -58.14 7.55
CA VAL A 22 47.93 -58.81 6.34
C VAL A 22 47.25 -60.18 6.29
N THR A 23 46.16 -60.28 5.56
CA THR A 23 45.66 -61.56 5.04
C THR A 23 45.93 -61.63 3.55
N SER A 24 46.99 -62.36 3.20
CA SER A 24 47.26 -62.76 1.82
C SER A 24 46.13 -63.65 1.31
N VAL A 25 45.26 -63.11 0.48
CA VAL A 25 44.42 -63.90 -0.43
C VAL A 25 44.77 -63.46 -1.85
N SER A 26 44.97 -64.46 -2.71
CA SER A 26 45.48 -64.32 -4.07
C SER A 26 44.66 -63.37 -4.93
N ALA A 27 45.34 -62.65 -5.83
CA ALA A 27 44.70 -62.08 -7.00
C ALA A 27 43.90 -63.16 -7.73
N GLN A 28 42.58 -63.02 -7.73
CA GLN A 28 41.70 -63.77 -8.61
C GLN A 28 41.32 -62.81 -9.72
N SER A 29 41.88 -63.06 -10.91
CA SER A 29 41.59 -62.32 -12.12
C SER A 29 40.12 -62.45 -12.46
N TYR A 30 39.35 -61.40 -12.21
CA TYR A 30 38.14 -61.17 -13.00
C TYR A 30 38.59 -60.55 -14.32
N THR A 31 38.93 -61.44 -15.26
CA THR A 31 38.82 -61.13 -16.68
C THR A 31 37.37 -60.74 -16.91
N HIS A 32 37.10 -59.45 -17.12
CA HIS A 32 35.90 -59.09 -17.84
C HIS A 32 36.15 -59.55 -19.27
N ASP A 33 35.47 -60.62 -19.68
CA ASP A 33 35.66 -61.20 -21.00
C ASP A 33 35.38 -60.10 -22.02
N THR A 34 36.38 -59.84 -22.86
CA THR A 34 36.16 -59.11 -24.10
C THR A 34 35.33 -60.00 -25.00
N GLU A 35 34.02 -59.98 -24.83
CA GLU A 35 33.12 -60.22 -25.95
C GLU A 35 33.42 -59.12 -26.96
N THR A 36 34.28 -59.46 -27.91
CA THR A 36 34.32 -58.82 -29.21
C THR A 36 32.96 -59.03 -29.84
N ALA A 37 32.02 -58.14 -29.51
CA ALA A 37 30.83 -57.90 -30.30
C ALA A 37 31.33 -57.67 -31.73
N SER A 38 31.07 -58.64 -32.60
CA SER A 38 31.40 -58.53 -34.01
C SER A 38 30.79 -57.25 -34.53
N ILE A 39 31.57 -56.45 -35.25
CA ILE A 39 31.11 -55.26 -35.95
C ILE A 39 30.03 -55.69 -36.94
N THR A 40 28.77 -55.67 -36.49
CA THR A 40 27.63 -55.56 -37.37
C THR A 40 27.74 -54.20 -38.03
N GLU A 41 27.86 -54.21 -39.35
CA GLU A 41 27.96 -53.02 -40.18
C GLU A 41 26.93 -51.98 -39.71
N LEU A 42 27.41 -50.78 -39.34
CA LEU A 42 26.56 -49.64 -38.99
C LEU A 42 25.80 -49.20 -40.24
N ASN A 43 24.68 -49.86 -40.48
CA ASN A 43 23.73 -49.53 -41.52
C ASN A 43 22.87 -48.37 -41.03
N VAL A 44 23.45 -47.18 -40.97
CA VAL A 44 22.81 -45.98 -40.41
C VAL A 44 22.95 -44.82 -41.38
N SER A 45 21.81 -44.42 -41.95
CA SER A 45 21.63 -43.23 -42.78
C SER A 45 21.47 -41.96 -41.94
N ASN A 46 22.20 -41.84 -40.82
CA ASN A 46 22.03 -40.70 -39.93
C ASN A 46 22.63 -39.44 -40.55
N GLU A 47 21.90 -38.34 -40.39
CA GLU A 47 22.33 -36.99 -40.80
C GLU A 47 23.02 -36.24 -39.65
N GLU A 48 22.90 -36.75 -38.41
CA GLU A 48 23.57 -36.25 -37.21
C GLU A 48 24.20 -37.37 -36.33
N VAL A 49 25.26 -37.04 -35.58
CA VAL A 49 25.98 -37.92 -34.63
C VAL A 49 26.53 -37.09 -33.47
N PHE A 50 26.20 -37.45 -32.22
CA PHE A 50 26.67 -36.75 -31.02
C PHE A 50 28.15 -37.06 -30.69
N LEU A 51 28.92 -36.04 -30.27
CA LEU A 51 30.30 -36.19 -29.79
C LEU A 51 30.43 -37.09 -28.54
N SER A 52 29.34 -37.27 -27.79
CA SER A 52 29.28 -38.20 -26.66
C SER A 52 29.07 -39.67 -27.07
N ASP A 53 28.54 -39.92 -28.28
CA ASP A 53 28.35 -41.27 -28.86
C ASP A 53 29.49 -41.69 -29.80
N ILE A 54 30.31 -40.73 -30.26
CA ILE A 54 31.49 -41.02 -31.08
C ILE A 54 32.47 -41.90 -30.29
N SER A 55 33.10 -42.87 -30.98
CA SER A 55 34.08 -43.77 -30.40
C SER A 55 35.14 -43.03 -29.57
N GLY A 56 35.39 -43.50 -28.34
CA GLY A 56 36.44 -42.94 -27.47
C GLY A 56 37.86 -42.97 -28.06
N THR A 57 38.08 -43.66 -29.19
CA THR A 57 39.34 -43.57 -29.97
C THR A 57 39.48 -42.28 -30.78
N ALA A 58 38.36 -41.62 -31.11
CA ALA A 58 38.35 -40.33 -31.80
C ALA A 58 38.67 -39.18 -30.83
N LEU A 59 38.29 -39.28 -29.55
CA LEU A 59 38.73 -38.37 -28.48
C LEU A 59 40.21 -38.63 -28.15
N ILE A 60 41.10 -38.17 -29.02
CA ILE A 60 42.55 -38.41 -28.96
C ILE A 60 43.26 -37.69 -27.80
N LYS A 61 42.61 -36.70 -27.17
CA LYS A 61 43.10 -36.05 -25.95
C LYS A 61 41.91 -35.52 -25.13
N SER A 62 41.90 -35.80 -23.83
CA SER A 62 41.02 -35.15 -22.86
C SER A 62 41.78 -34.79 -21.58
N SER A 63 41.41 -33.67 -20.96
CA SER A 63 41.81 -33.27 -19.60
C SER A 63 40.75 -32.34 -19.01
N VAL A 64 40.48 -32.47 -17.72
CA VAL A 64 39.61 -31.59 -16.92
C VAL A 64 40.36 -31.15 -15.66
N GLY A 65 40.05 -29.97 -15.12
CA GLY A 65 40.74 -29.43 -13.94
C GLY A 65 40.43 -30.22 -12.67
N TYR A 66 39.16 -30.57 -12.50
CA TYR A 66 38.64 -31.34 -11.39
C TYR A 66 37.63 -32.41 -11.87
N GLY A 67 37.34 -33.40 -11.02
CA GLY A 67 36.38 -34.47 -11.34
C GLY A 67 36.83 -35.38 -12.49
N ASN A 68 35.86 -35.84 -13.29
CA ASN A 68 36.08 -36.63 -14.51
C ASN A 68 35.33 -35.95 -15.68
N LEU A 69 35.73 -36.23 -16.92
CA LEU A 69 34.90 -35.94 -18.08
C LEU A 69 33.64 -36.83 -18.03
N MET A 70 32.47 -36.21 -18.08
CA MET A 70 31.17 -36.84 -18.03
C MET A 70 30.53 -36.83 -19.42
N PHE A 71 29.87 -37.93 -19.77
CA PHE A 71 29.15 -38.10 -21.05
C PHE A 71 27.65 -38.08 -20.75
N ASP A 72 26.91 -37.24 -21.48
CA ASP A 72 25.45 -37.04 -21.34
C ASP A 72 24.97 -36.65 -19.93
N LYS A 73 25.90 -36.16 -19.11
CA LYS A 73 25.73 -35.78 -17.70
C LYS A 73 26.60 -34.59 -17.35
N ASN A 74 26.15 -33.78 -16.39
CA ASN A 74 26.98 -32.74 -15.80
C ASN A 74 27.98 -33.34 -14.80
N ILE A 75 28.84 -32.50 -14.21
CA ILE A 75 29.91 -32.93 -13.29
C ILE A 75 29.39 -33.56 -11.97
N GLU A 76 28.14 -33.29 -11.56
CA GLU A 76 27.52 -33.94 -10.39
C GLU A 76 26.89 -35.30 -10.71
N GLY A 77 26.73 -35.63 -12.01
CA GLY A 77 26.03 -36.83 -12.47
C GLY A 77 24.54 -36.62 -12.77
N ASP A 78 24.05 -35.39 -12.69
CA ASP A 78 22.69 -34.99 -13.07
C ASP A 78 22.59 -34.74 -14.58
N GLN A 79 21.36 -34.53 -15.07
CA GLN A 79 21.13 -34.12 -16.46
C GLN A 79 21.79 -32.76 -16.73
N ILE A 80 22.34 -32.61 -17.93
CA ILE A 80 22.93 -31.35 -18.37
C ILE A 80 21.85 -30.27 -18.43
N SER A 81 22.13 -29.09 -17.86
CA SER A 81 21.26 -27.93 -18.01
C SER A 81 22.03 -26.64 -18.25
N LEU A 82 21.53 -25.78 -19.13
CA LEU A 82 22.08 -24.44 -19.43
C LEU A 82 20.95 -23.41 -19.42
N LYS A 83 21.30 -22.12 -19.42
CA LYS A 83 20.34 -21.05 -19.71
C LYS A 83 20.17 -20.93 -21.23
N VAL A 84 18.94 -21.11 -21.71
CA VAL A 84 18.54 -21.02 -23.12
C VAL A 84 17.25 -20.21 -23.21
N ASN A 85 17.26 -19.15 -24.01
CA ASN A 85 16.19 -18.16 -24.11
C ASN A 85 15.75 -17.62 -22.74
N GLY A 86 16.70 -17.20 -21.91
CA GLY A 86 16.44 -16.66 -20.57
C GLY A 86 16.14 -17.70 -19.48
N LYS A 87 15.81 -18.95 -19.84
CA LYS A 87 15.27 -19.97 -18.93
C LYS A 87 16.19 -21.17 -18.76
N ARG A 88 16.01 -21.96 -17.70
CA ARG A 88 16.71 -23.24 -17.54
C ARG A 88 16.20 -24.24 -18.57
N PHE A 89 17.09 -24.78 -19.39
CA PHE A 89 16.79 -25.80 -20.38
C PHE A 89 17.66 -27.04 -20.19
N TYR A 90 17.08 -28.22 -20.36
CA TYR A 90 17.72 -29.51 -20.10
C TYR A 90 18.06 -30.24 -21.40
N PHE A 91 19.25 -30.86 -21.44
CA PHE A 91 19.75 -31.60 -22.58
C PHE A 91 20.02 -33.06 -22.22
N ASP A 92 19.54 -33.98 -23.06
CA ASP A 92 19.81 -35.42 -22.94
C ASP A 92 21.22 -35.81 -23.39
N LYS A 93 21.88 -34.97 -24.21
CA LYS A 93 23.16 -35.27 -24.87
C LYS A 93 24.16 -34.15 -24.66
N GLY A 94 25.44 -34.52 -24.47
CA GLY A 94 26.52 -33.55 -24.36
C GLY A 94 27.71 -34.05 -23.53
N LEU A 95 28.58 -33.11 -23.14
CA LEU A 95 29.80 -33.38 -22.39
C LEU A 95 29.87 -32.44 -21.18
N GLY A 96 30.00 -33.02 -19.98
CA GLY A 96 30.25 -32.29 -18.73
C GLY A 96 31.73 -32.32 -18.37
N ALA A 97 32.33 -31.15 -18.20
CA ALA A 97 33.74 -30.96 -17.87
C ALA A 97 33.90 -29.96 -16.71
N HIS A 98 35.02 -29.99 -16.01
CA HIS A 98 35.37 -28.92 -15.08
C HIS A 98 36.52 -28.11 -15.68
N ALA A 99 36.39 -26.78 -15.72
CA ALA A 99 37.47 -25.93 -16.21
C ALA A 99 38.69 -25.98 -15.26
N PRO A 100 39.92 -25.72 -15.74
CA PRO A 100 40.28 -25.65 -17.15
C PRO A 100 40.21 -27.05 -17.79
N SER A 101 39.61 -27.15 -18.98
CA SER A 101 39.48 -28.41 -19.71
C SER A 101 40.01 -28.28 -21.14
N ILE A 102 40.43 -29.41 -21.71
CA ILE A 102 40.86 -29.53 -23.11
C ILE A 102 40.36 -30.86 -23.67
N LEU A 103 39.53 -30.81 -24.71
CA LEU A 103 39.06 -31.96 -25.48
C LEU A 103 39.55 -31.82 -26.92
N VAL A 104 40.12 -32.87 -27.50
CA VAL A 104 40.56 -32.91 -28.91
C VAL A 104 40.03 -34.18 -29.56
N TYR A 105 39.24 -34.00 -30.61
CA TYR A 105 38.69 -35.06 -31.43
C TYR A 105 39.41 -35.14 -32.78
N ASP A 106 39.77 -36.34 -33.25
CA ASP A 106 40.01 -36.65 -34.66
C ASP A 106 38.69 -37.09 -35.28
N LEU A 107 38.15 -36.22 -36.13
CA LEU A 107 36.86 -36.39 -36.80
C LEU A 107 37.01 -36.79 -38.26
N GLY A 108 38.22 -37.12 -38.73
CA GLY A 108 38.47 -37.36 -40.15
C GLY A 108 37.59 -38.45 -40.76
N ASP A 109 37.26 -39.52 -40.02
CA ASP A 109 36.36 -40.57 -40.54
C ASP A 109 34.89 -40.11 -40.64
N TYR A 110 34.50 -39.02 -39.97
CA TYR A 110 33.16 -38.43 -40.05
C TYR A 110 33.12 -37.33 -41.13
N VAL A 111 34.10 -36.43 -41.15
CA VAL A 111 34.19 -35.35 -42.13
C VAL A 111 34.56 -35.88 -43.53
N GLU A 112 35.60 -36.71 -43.66
CA GLU A 112 36.14 -37.14 -44.95
C GLU A 112 35.35 -38.29 -45.61
N ASN A 113 34.74 -39.18 -44.80
CA ASN A 113 34.08 -40.39 -45.30
C ASN A 113 32.55 -40.42 -45.11
N GLN A 114 31.98 -39.60 -44.22
CA GLN A 114 30.53 -39.58 -43.93
C GLN A 114 29.87 -38.22 -44.24
N ASP A 115 30.64 -37.26 -44.78
CA ASP A 115 30.20 -35.92 -45.20
C ASP A 115 29.60 -35.07 -44.06
N MET A 116 30.03 -35.34 -42.83
CA MET A 116 29.58 -34.63 -41.62
C MET A 116 30.43 -33.37 -41.42
N THR A 117 30.22 -32.39 -42.29
CA THR A 117 31.07 -31.20 -42.42
C THR A 117 30.75 -30.07 -41.46
N ARG A 118 29.74 -30.19 -40.57
CA ARG A 118 29.40 -29.16 -39.58
C ARG A 118 29.36 -29.70 -38.17
N PHE A 119 29.74 -28.88 -37.20
CA PHE A 119 29.64 -29.15 -35.76
C PHE A 119 28.76 -28.10 -35.07
N THR A 120 27.77 -28.55 -34.30
CA THR A 120 26.89 -27.70 -33.50
C THR A 120 26.92 -28.07 -32.02
N ALA A 121 26.78 -27.08 -31.13
CA ALA A 121 26.70 -27.26 -29.68
C ALA A 121 26.19 -26.00 -28.97
N TYR A 122 25.79 -26.13 -27.70
CA TYR A 122 25.66 -25.02 -26.74
C TYR A 122 26.82 -25.06 -25.75
N LEU A 123 27.48 -23.92 -25.54
CA LEU A 123 28.58 -23.75 -24.60
C LEU A 123 28.12 -22.92 -23.40
N GLY A 124 28.44 -23.36 -22.19
CA GLY A 124 28.11 -22.63 -20.96
C GLY A 124 28.59 -23.30 -19.68
N VAL A 125 28.25 -22.72 -18.53
CA VAL A 125 28.40 -23.37 -17.22
C VAL A 125 27.05 -23.98 -16.85
N ASP A 126 27.04 -25.18 -16.26
CA ASP A 126 25.80 -25.86 -15.88
C ASP A 126 24.93 -24.97 -14.98
N PHE A 127 23.64 -24.84 -15.32
CA PHE A 127 22.70 -23.94 -14.66
C PHE A 127 22.61 -24.20 -13.14
N SER A 128 22.86 -25.43 -12.68
CA SER A 128 22.89 -25.77 -11.25
C SER A 128 23.98 -25.04 -10.45
N ARG A 129 24.92 -24.33 -11.11
CA ARG A 129 25.90 -23.47 -10.45
C ARG A 129 25.37 -22.07 -10.15
N TRP A 130 24.30 -21.63 -10.82
CA TRP A 130 23.77 -20.26 -10.70
C TRP A 130 24.88 -19.21 -10.92
N ASP A 131 24.98 -18.23 -10.03
CA ASP A 131 26.02 -17.18 -10.02
C ASP A 131 27.32 -17.60 -9.29
N SER A 132 27.44 -18.87 -8.87
CA SER A 132 28.62 -19.38 -8.16
C SER A 132 29.87 -19.36 -9.04
N GLY A 133 31.00 -18.99 -8.44
CA GLY A 133 32.27 -18.86 -9.14
C GLY A 133 32.43 -17.56 -9.90
N ASP A 134 33.61 -17.37 -10.50
CA ASP A 134 33.93 -16.29 -11.43
C ASP A 134 33.73 -16.68 -12.91
N GLY A 135 33.27 -17.91 -13.16
CA GLY A 135 32.77 -18.38 -14.45
C GLY A 135 33.86 -18.82 -15.42
N VAL A 136 33.44 -19.31 -16.58
CA VAL A 136 34.29 -20.03 -17.54
C VAL A 136 34.31 -19.31 -18.89
N THR A 137 35.48 -19.26 -19.54
CA THR A 137 35.60 -18.87 -20.95
C THR A 137 35.85 -20.11 -21.82
N PHE A 138 35.25 -20.18 -23.01
CA PHE A 138 35.46 -21.26 -23.98
C PHE A 138 36.25 -20.78 -25.20
N LYS A 139 37.05 -21.68 -25.78
CA LYS A 139 37.59 -21.57 -27.13
C LYS A 139 37.32 -22.83 -27.92
N VAL A 140 36.82 -22.68 -29.14
CA VAL A 140 36.73 -23.78 -30.11
C VAL A 140 37.71 -23.52 -31.23
N SER A 141 38.54 -24.51 -31.55
CA SER A 141 39.52 -24.46 -32.62
C SER A 141 39.40 -25.65 -33.56
N VAL A 142 39.71 -25.43 -34.83
CA VAL A 142 39.77 -26.47 -35.86
C VAL A 142 41.18 -26.60 -36.44
N SER A 143 41.52 -27.79 -36.95
CA SER A 143 42.81 -28.06 -37.60
C SER A 143 42.66 -29.15 -38.67
N SER A 144 43.50 -29.11 -39.70
CA SER A 144 43.64 -30.21 -40.67
C SER A 144 44.77 -31.18 -40.30
N ASP A 145 45.70 -30.81 -39.40
CA ASP A 145 46.93 -31.56 -39.13
C ASP A 145 47.28 -31.75 -37.64
N ASN A 146 46.44 -31.28 -36.72
CA ASN A 146 46.62 -31.34 -35.26
C ASN A 146 47.87 -30.57 -34.76
N SER A 147 48.43 -29.67 -35.58
CA SER A 147 49.61 -28.87 -35.26
C SER A 147 49.40 -27.37 -35.45
N VAL A 148 48.70 -26.97 -36.52
CA VAL A 148 48.25 -25.59 -36.75
C VAL A 148 46.77 -25.50 -36.43
N TRP A 149 46.43 -24.66 -35.47
CA TRP A 149 45.07 -24.48 -34.96
C TRP A 149 44.52 -23.10 -35.33
N GLU A 150 43.29 -23.09 -35.82
CA GLU A 150 42.49 -21.91 -36.10
C GLU A 150 41.39 -21.82 -35.05
N THR A 151 41.41 -20.79 -34.19
CA THR A 151 40.30 -20.51 -33.27
C THR A 151 39.15 -19.90 -34.07
N VAL A 152 38.00 -20.56 -34.03
CA VAL A 152 36.77 -20.17 -34.73
C VAL A 152 35.72 -19.60 -33.78
N VAL A 153 35.78 -19.95 -32.49
CA VAL A 153 34.95 -19.36 -31.43
C VAL A 153 35.82 -19.07 -30.21
N GLU A 154 35.60 -17.90 -29.61
CA GLU A 154 36.11 -17.50 -28.30
C GLU A 154 34.98 -16.74 -27.60
N THR A 155 34.54 -17.21 -26.43
CA THR A 155 33.41 -16.60 -25.70
C THR A 155 33.87 -15.49 -24.77
N GLY A 156 32.91 -14.73 -24.22
CA GLY A 156 33.14 -14.03 -22.94
C GLY A 156 33.15 -15.01 -21.76
N THR A 157 33.20 -14.47 -20.55
CA THR A 157 32.95 -15.23 -19.31
C THR A 157 31.49 -15.65 -19.23
N LEU A 158 31.24 -16.94 -19.03
CA LEU A 158 29.91 -17.52 -18.84
C LEU A 158 29.77 -18.07 -17.41
N LYS A 159 28.63 -17.81 -16.77
CA LYS A 159 28.17 -18.43 -15.51
C LYS A 159 26.91 -19.25 -15.74
N GLY A 160 26.43 -19.96 -14.71
CA GLY A 160 25.14 -20.68 -14.78
C GLY A 160 23.93 -19.74 -14.96
N THR A 161 24.06 -18.48 -14.57
CA THR A 161 23.10 -17.39 -14.80
C THR A 161 23.23 -16.70 -16.17
N THR A 162 24.30 -16.96 -16.92
CA THR A 162 24.55 -16.36 -18.24
C THR A 162 23.90 -17.17 -19.35
N GLU A 163 23.36 -16.48 -20.35
CA GLU A 163 22.82 -17.09 -21.57
C GLU A 163 23.90 -17.95 -22.26
N SER A 164 23.53 -19.16 -22.70
CA SER A 164 24.49 -20.08 -23.35
C SER A 164 24.83 -19.65 -24.78
N VAL A 165 26.03 -20.00 -25.23
CA VAL A 165 26.51 -19.66 -26.57
C VAL A 165 26.28 -20.85 -27.50
N PHE A 166 25.28 -20.75 -28.39
CA PHE A 166 25.15 -21.68 -29.50
C PHE A 166 26.29 -21.46 -30.51
N VAL A 167 26.87 -22.56 -31.01
CA VAL A 167 27.92 -22.55 -32.04
C VAL A 167 27.52 -23.45 -33.20
N ASP A 168 27.88 -23.02 -34.41
CA ASP A 168 27.71 -23.73 -35.68
C ASP A 168 28.98 -23.53 -36.51
N ILE A 169 29.76 -24.59 -36.69
CA ILE A 169 31.15 -24.52 -37.12
C ILE A 169 31.36 -25.39 -38.36
N ASP A 170 31.81 -24.76 -39.44
CA ASP A 170 32.26 -25.43 -40.65
C ASP A 170 33.58 -26.20 -40.41
N LEU A 171 33.53 -27.51 -40.64
CA LEU A 171 34.64 -28.46 -40.60
C LEU A 171 35.13 -28.83 -42.01
N THR A 172 34.65 -28.17 -43.08
CA THR A 172 35.08 -28.44 -44.47
C THR A 172 36.59 -28.31 -44.62
N GLY A 173 37.23 -29.43 -45.00
CA GLY A 173 38.70 -29.51 -45.11
C GLY A 173 39.47 -29.47 -43.79
N LYS A 174 38.76 -29.57 -42.65
CA LYS A 174 39.32 -29.79 -41.30
C LYS A 174 39.23 -31.28 -40.97
N ARG A 175 40.05 -31.70 -40.00
CA ARG A 175 40.08 -33.09 -39.50
C ARG A 175 39.93 -33.15 -37.98
N TYR A 176 40.44 -32.16 -37.27
CA TYR A 176 40.45 -32.13 -35.81
C TYR A 176 39.64 -30.96 -35.27
N LEU A 177 38.85 -31.25 -34.23
CA LEU A 177 38.12 -30.28 -33.44
C LEU A 177 38.73 -30.26 -32.04
N LYS A 178 38.99 -29.06 -31.51
CA LYS A 178 39.46 -28.85 -30.14
C LYS A 178 38.51 -27.90 -29.42
N ILE A 179 38.06 -28.29 -28.24
CA ILE A 179 37.24 -27.47 -27.35
C ILE A 179 38.03 -27.30 -26.06
N GLU A 180 38.28 -26.06 -25.66
CA GLU A 180 38.99 -25.69 -24.44
C GLU A 180 38.06 -24.85 -23.58
N SER A 181 37.97 -25.15 -22.29
CA SER A 181 37.37 -24.27 -21.29
C SER A 181 38.45 -23.79 -20.32
N PHE A 182 38.36 -22.54 -19.86
CA PHE A 182 39.38 -21.89 -19.05
C PHE A 182 38.78 -21.39 -17.73
N GLU A 183 39.50 -21.66 -16.63
CA GLU A 183 39.33 -20.96 -15.34
C GLU A 183 39.65 -19.45 -15.51
N ASN A 184 39.07 -18.60 -14.67
CA ASN A 184 39.32 -17.16 -14.67
C ASN A 184 40.39 -16.76 -13.62
N GLU A 185 40.01 -16.14 -12.50
CA GLU A 185 40.89 -15.94 -11.33
C GLU A 185 40.93 -17.18 -10.44
N ASN A 186 39.82 -17.95 -10.37
CA ASN A 186 39.69 -19.20 -9.62
C ASN A 186 39.03 -20.29 -10.48
N ASP A 187 39.01 -21.52 -9.97
CA ASP A 187 38.36 -22.71 -10.55
C ASP A 187 37.05 -23.10 -9.81
N GLY A 188 36.61 -22.29 -8.84
CA GLY A 188 35.51 -22.64 -7.94
C GLY A 188 34.15 -22.66 -8.64
N ALA A 189 33.54 -23.85 -8.75
CA ALA A 189 32.24 -24.10 -9.40
C ALA A 189 32.23 -24.03 -10.94
N ASP A 190 33.39 -24.15 -11.58
CA ASP A 190 33.57 -24.10 -13.05
C ASP A 190 33.07 -25.37 -13.79
N HIS A 191 31.81 -25.71 -13.61
CA HIS A 191 31.16 -26.89 -14.21
C HIS A 191 30.79 -26.59 -15.68
N SER A 192 31.81 -26.49 -16.53
CA SER A 192 31.70 -26.26 -17.97
C SER A 192 30.96 -27.39 -18.69
N VAL A 193 30.07 -27.02 -19.61
CA VAL A 193 29.20 -27.93 -20.36
C VAL A 193 29.29 -27.62 -21.85
N ILE A 194 29.29 -28.67 -22.65
CA ILE A 194 29.17 -28.64 -24.11
C ILE A 194 27.91 -29.47 -24.45
N ALA A 195 26.74 -28.82 -24.46
CA ALA A 195 25.44 -29.48 -24.60
C ALA A 195 25.01 -29.61 -26.08
N ASP A 196 24.19 -30.62 -26.38
CA ASP A 196 23.76 -31.02 -27.74
C ASP A 196 24.92 -31.17 -28.74
N ALA A 197 26.13 -31.45 -28.26
CA ALA A 197 27.36 -31.41 -29.05
C ALA A 197 27.36 -32.49 -30.13
N LYS A 198 27.20 -32.11 -31.41
CA LYS A 198 27.00 -33.06 -32.52
C LYS A 198 27.60 -32.61 -33.84
N LEU A 199 27.90 -33.60 -34.67
CA LEU A 199 28.24 -33.42 -36.07
C LEU A 199 26.97 -33.58 -36.90
N ILE A 200 26.83 -32.74 -37.92
CA ILE A 200 25.73 -32.78 -38.90
C ILE A 200 26.30 -32.66 -40.31
N LYS A 201 25.52 -33.09 -41.31
CA LYS A 201 25.82 -32.84 -42.73
C LYS A 201 25.50 -31.41 -43.13
N ASP A 202 26.10 -30.93 -44.22
CA ASP A 202 25.84 -29.59 -44.75
C ASP A 202 24.37 -29.39 -45.17
N ASP A 203 23.75 -30.46 -45.71
CA ASP A 203 22.35 -30.49 -46.15
C ASP A 203 21.34 -30.90 -45.06
N TYR A 204 21.78 -31.01 -43.80
CA TYR A 204 20.87 -31.31 -42.68
C TYR A 204 19.80 -30.22 -42.53
N VAL A 205 18.53 -30.62 -42.66
CA VAL A 205 17.37 -29.77 -42.41
C VAL A 205 16.74 -30.21 -41.08
N PRO A 206 16.80 -29.40 -40.01
CA PRO A 206 16.18 -29.75 -38.75
C PRO A 206 14.66 -29.99 -38.91
N GLU A 207 14.10 -30.96 -38.20
CA GLU A 207 12.68 -31.33 -38.31
C GLU A 207 11.75 -30.13 -38.05
N ALA A 208 12.10 -29.27 -37.08
CA ALA A 208 11.34 -28.06 -36.80
C ALA A 208 11.26 -27.10 -38.00
N SER A 209 12.27 -27.03 -38.88
CA SER A 209 12.22 -26.17 -40.09
C SER A 209 11.14 -26.57 -41.11
N LYS A 210 10.57 -27.77 -40.96
CA LYS A 210 9.43 -28.27 -41.74
C LYS A 210 8.08 -27.80 -41.17
N VAL A 211 8.07 -27.31 -39.93
CA VAL A 211 6.88 -26.95 -39.13
C VAL A 211 6.84 -25.45 -38.82
N ILE A 212 7.94 -24.90 -38.33
CA ILE A 212 8.14 -23.50 -37.95
C ILE A 212 9.17 -22.82 -38.85
N LYS A 213 9.21 -21.49 -38.78
CA LYS A 213 10.23 -20.64 -39.42
C LYS A 213 11.12 -19.95 -38.39
N THR A 214 12.27 -19.46 -38.82
CA THR A 214 13.09 -18.56 -38.00
C THR A 214 12.38 -17.21 -37.85
N LEU A 215 12.80 -16.40 -36.87
CA LEU A 215 12.23 -15.07 -36.66
C LEU A 215 12.45 -14.17 -37.90
N ASP A 216 13.66 -14.16 -38.46
CA ASP A 216 13.99 -13.43 -39.70
C ASP A 216 13.10 -13.84 -40.90
N GLU A 217 12.78 -15.13 -41.04
CA GLU A 217 11.87 -15.63 -42.07
C GLU A 217 10.43 -15.11 -41.84
N TYR A 218 9.93 -15.15 -40.60
CA TYR A 218 8.62 -14.57 -40.27
C TYR A 218 8.60 -13.05 -40.49
N ASP A 219 9.66 -12.34 -40.11
CA ASP A 219 9.77 -10.89 -40.29
C ASP A 219 9.75 -10.51 -41.78
N ALA A 220 10.46 -11.26 -42.63
CA ALA A 220 10.42 -11.08 -44.07
C ALA A 220 9.01 -11.35 -44.65
N MET A 221 8.32 -12.40 -44.18
CA MET A 221 6.95 -12.71 -44.61
C MET A 221 5.95 -11.63 -44.17
N ILE A 222 6.04 -11.15 -42.93
CA ILE A 222 5.18 -10.10 -42.39
C ILE A 222 5.42 -8.78 -43.14
N LYS A 223 6.68 -8.39 -43.35
CA LYS A 223 7.06 -7.22 -44.14
C LYS A 223 6.55 -7.32 -45.58
N ASP A 224 6.53 -8.48 -46.21
CA ASP A 224 5.94 -8.67 -47.55
C ASP A 224 4.42 -8.45 -47.54
N VAL A 225 3.68 -9.03 -46.58
CA VAL A 225 2.22 -8.83 -46.43
C VAL A 225 1.87 -7.35 -46.21
N VAL A 226 2.63 -6.63 -45.38
CA VAL A 226 2.45 -5.17 -45.18
C VAL A 226 2.71 -4.41 -46.48
N ASN A 227 3.85 -4.66 -47.15
CA ASN A 227 4.22 -3.99 -48.41
C ASN A 227 3.22 -4.23 -49.56
N GLN A 228 2.50 -5.35 -49.56
CA GLN A 228 1.46 -5.66 -50.54
C GLN A 228 0.14 -4.91 -50.32
N ASN A 229 -0.04 -4.26 -49.16
CA ASN A 229 -1.26 -3.53 -48.79
C ASN A 229 -1.01 -2.02 -48.55
N PRO A 230 -0.43 -1.28 -49.52
CA PRO A 230 -0.04 0.12 -49.32
C PRO A 230 -1.25 1.03 -49.11
N GLY A 231 -1.16 1.91 -48.10
CA GLY A 231 -2.16 2.93 -47.81
C GLY A 231 -3.25 2.51 -46.80
N LYS A 232 -3.13 1.34 -46.18
CA LYS A 232 -3.76 1.03 -44.89
C LYS A 232 -2.84 1.46 -43.74
N SER A 233 -3.41 1.77 -42.58
CA SER A 233 -2.65 1.92 -41.33
C SER A 233 -2.28 0.54 -40.76
N PHE A 234 -1.39 0.49 -39.77
CA PHE A 234 -1.00 -0.77 -39.14
C PHE A 234 -2.16 -1.41 -38.35
N GLU A 235 -2.97 -0.60 -37.66
CA GLU A 235 -4.23 -1.01 -37.02
C GLU A 235 -5.16 -1.70 -38.04
N GLN A 236 -5.44 -1.05 -39.17
CA GLN A 236 -6.30 -1.59 -40.22
C GLN A 236 -5.77 -2.90 -40.82
N LEU A 237 -4.45 -3.08 -40.87
CA LEU A 237 -3.83 -4.32 -41.32
C LEU A 237 -3.99 -5.42 -40.28
N VAL A 238 -3.71 -5.14 -39.00
CA VAL A 238 -3.87 -6.10 -37.90
C VAL A 238 -5.33 -6.52 -37.72
N GLU A 239 -6.29 -5.63 -37.96
CA GLU A 239 -7.73 -5.92 -37.86
C GLU A 239 -8.28 -6.68 -39.08
N GLU A 240 -7.96 -6.25 -40.31
CA GLU A 240 -8.62 -6.77 -41.52
C GLU A 240 -7.84 -7.90 -42.24
N ASN A 241 -6.57 -8.14 -41.92
CA ASN A 241 -5.73 -9.10 -42.65
C ASN A 241 -5.43 -10.38 -41.85
N GLN A 242 -6.21 -11.44 -42.12
CA GLN A 242 -6.05 -12.76 -41.51
C GLN A 242 -4.66 -13.39 -41.74
N GLU A 243 -4.01 -13.14 -42.88
CA GLU A 243 -2.67 -13.69 -43.14
C GLU A 243 -1.64 -13.03 -42.22
N LEU A 244 -1.73 -11.71 -42.03
CA LEU A 244 -0.89 -10.98 -41.08
C LEU A 244 -1.11 -11.45 -39.64
N GLN A 245 -2.36 -11.57 -39.20
CA GLN A 245 -2.71 -12.08 -37.86
C GLN A 245 -2.08 -13.46 -37.62
N ASN A 246 -2.28 -14.40 -38.56
CA ASN A 246 -1.76 -15.76 -38.45
C ASN A 246 -0.21 -15.79 -38.41
N LEU A 247 0.47 -14.90 -39.15
CA LEU A 247 1.93 -14.80 -39.12
C LEU A 247 2.43 -14.19 -37.81
N LEU A 248 1.76 -13.17 -37.28
CA LEU A 248 2.09 -12.56 -35.99
C LEU A 248 1.96 -13.56 -34.85
N LEU A 249 0.88 -14.33 -34.79
CA LEU A 249 0.68 -15.39 -33.79
C LEU A 249 1.79 -16.45 -33.85
N LYS A 250 2.12 -16.93 -35.05
CA LYS A 250 3.17 -17.94 -35.25
C LYS A 250 4.57 -17.42 -34.92
N LYS A 251 4.89 -16.17 -35.32
CA LYS A 251 6.13 -15.51 -34.92
C LYS A 251 6.20 -15.37 -33.41
N ASN A 252 5.14 -14.86 -32.78
CA ASN A 252 5.09 -14.61 -31.33
C ASN A 252 5.30 -15.91 -30.54
N PHE A 253 4.67 -17.02 -30.93
CA PHE A 253 4.90 -18.31 -30.30
C PHE A 253 6.37 -18.78 -30.43
N VAL A 254 7.00 -18.60 -31.59
CA VAL A 254 8.42 -18.95 -31.81
C VAL A 254 9.39 -17.99 -31.07
N ASP A 255 9.02 -16.72 -30.88
CA ASP A 255 9.74 -15.71 -30.09
C ASP A 255 9.80 -16.13 -28.60
N MET A 256 8.63 -16.40 -28.02
CA MET A 256 8.48 -16.81 -26.62
C MET A 256 9.08 -18.19 -26.33
N ALA A 257 8.85 -19.17 -27.21
CA ALA A 257 9.40 -20.50 -27.06
C ALA A 257 10.91 -20.56 -27.31
N GLY A 258 11.41 -19.73 -28.23
CA GLY A 258 12.76 -19.81 -28.77
C GLY A 258 12.86 -20.93 -29.83
N TYR A 259 13.20 -20.54 -31.06
CA TYR A 259 13.38 -21.48 -32.18
C TYR A 259 14.29 -22.68 -31.83
N SER A 260 15.37 -22.44 -31.06
CA SER A 260 16.27 -23.48 -30.54
C SER A 260 15.59 -24.55 -29.68
N VAL A 261 14.69 -24.14 -28.78
CA VAL A 261 13.96 -25.04 -27.87
C VAL A 261 12.95 -25.87 -28.67
N LEU A 262 12.19 -25.22 -29.56
CA LEU A 262 11.26 -25.91 -30.46
C LEU A 262 11.98 -26.89 -31.39
N ASN A 263 13.16 -26.53 -31.89
CA ASN A 263 13.99 -27.41 -32.70
C ASN A 263 14.44 -28.67 -31.93
N TYR A 264 14.85 -28.50 -30.67
CA TYR A 264 15.19 -29.63 -29.81
C TYR A 264 13.95 -30.49 -29.46
N TYR A 265 12.79 -29.87 -29.23
CA TYR A 265 11.54 -30.57 -28.95
C TYR A 265 11.12 -31.49 -30.11
N CYS A 266 11.30 -31.04 -31.36
CA CYS A 266 11.01 -31.78 -32.59
C CYS A 266 12.00 -32.91 -32.93
N LYS A 267 12.91 -33.30 -32.03
CA LYS A 267 13.82 -34.45 -32.23
C LYS A 267 13.10 -35.80 -32.40
N THR A 268 11.79 -35.86 -32.18
CA THR A 268 10.94 -37.03 -32.45
C THR A 268 9.83 -36.68 -33.44
N GLU A 269 9.47 -37.61 -34.32
CA GLU A 269 8.37 -37.45 -35.31
C GLU A 269 7.03 -37.14 -34.61
N GLU A 270 6.79 -37.72 -33.44
CA GLU A 270 5.61 -37.50 -32.62
C GLU A 270 5.51 -36.05 -32.09
N ASN A 271 6.63 -35.48 -31.63
CA ASN A 271 6.67 -34.10 -31.15
C ASN A 271 6.64 -33.10 -32.31
N ALA A 272 7.22 -33.44 -33.47
CA ALA A 272 7.14 -32.62 -34.68
C ALA A 272 5.71 -32.51 -35.21
N GLU A 273 4.96 -33.62 -35.28
CA GLU A 273 3.56 -33.60 -35.72
C GLU A 273 2.65 -32.95 -34.66
N PHE A 274 2.95 -33.08 -33.36
CA PHE A 274 2.23 -32.34 -32.31
C PHE A 274 2.48 -30.82 -32.40
N LEU A 275 3.74 -30.39 -32.54
CA LEU A 275 4.04 -28.95 -32.73
C LEU A 275 3.36 -28.43 -34.00
N LYS A 276 3.26 -29.24 -35.06
CA LYS A 276 2.54 -28.86 -36.27
C LYS A 276 1.05 -28.61 -36.03
N GLN A 277 0.38 -29.43 -35.22
CA GLN A 277 -1.01 -29.19 -34.81
C GLN A 277 -1.14 -27.88 -34.03
N VAL A 278 -0.25 -27.64 -33.06
CA VAL A 278 -0.16 -26.36 -32.32
C VAL A 278 0.03 -25.16 -33.25
N MET A 279 0.92 -25.28 -34.24
CA MET A 279 1.20 -24.22 -35.22
C MET A 279 0.12 -24.07 -36.31
N GLU A 280 -0.89 -24.95 -36.35
CA GLU A 280 -2.06 -24.89 -37.23
C GLU A 280 -3.32 -24.36 -36.50
N ASP A 281 -3.34 -24.38 -35.16
CA ASP A 281 -4.44 -23.91 -34.32
C ASP A 281 -4.24 -22.45 -33.86
N ASN A 282 -4.80 -21.50 -34.61
CA ASN A 282 -4.65 -20.07 -34.32
C ASN A 282 -5.31 -19.63 -33.00
N GLU A 283 -6.41 -20.27 -32.56
CA GLU A 283 -7.09 -19.94 -31.29
C GLU A 283 -6.17 -20.27 -30.10
N LEU A 284 -5.49 -21.41 -30.19
CA LEU A 284 -4.49 -21.84 -29.21
C LEU A 284 -3.25 -20.92 -29.23
N LEU A 285 -2.77 -20.48 -30.40
CA LEU A 285 -1.66 -19.52 -30.49
C LEU A 285 -2.03 -18.12 -29.97
N GLU A 286 -3.28 -17.68 -30.15
CA GLU A 286 -3.82 -16.44 -29.57
C GLU A 286 -3.78 -16.51 -28.04
N LEU A 287 -4.29 -17.60 -27.44
CA LEU A 287 -4.21 -17.82 -25.99
C LEU A 287 -2.77 -17.82 -25.47
N TYR A 288 -1.80 -18.40 -26.19
CA TYR A 288 -0.39 -18.29 -25.80
C TYR A 288 0.16 -16.86 -25.87
N MET A 289 -0.29 -16.04 -26.82
CA MET A 289 0.10 -14.63 -26.90
C MET A 289 -0.50 -13.82 -25.75
N GLN A 290 -1.76 -14.10 -25.38
CA GLN A 290 -2.46 -13.45 -24.27
C GLN A 290 -1.90 -13.88 -22.90
N GLY A 291 -1.60 -15.16 -22.72
CA GLY A 291 -1.14 -15.77 -21.46
C GLY A 291 0.33 -15.53 -21.10
N GLY A 292 1.08 -14.86 -21.98
CA GLY A 292 2.48 -14.52 -21.75
C GLY A 292 3.41 -15.73 -21.60
N ASP A 293 4.65 -15.47 -21.20
CA ASP A 293 5.68 -16.52 -21.10
C ASP A 293 5.29 -17.59 -20.07
N SER A 294 5.47 -18.86 -20.44
CA SER A 294 5.46 -19.99 -19.49
C SER A 294 6.46 -19.78 -18.36
N ILE A 295 6.32 -20.52 -17.26
CA ILE A 295 7.31 -20.42 -16.15
C ILE A 295 8.63 -21.07 -16.58
N ALA A 296 8.61 -22.36 -16.95
CA ALA A 296 9.78 -23.06 -17.48
C ALA A 296 9.95 -22.89 -19.00
N SER A 297 10.92 -23.58 -19.58
CA SER A 297 11.13 -23.69 -21.03
C SER A 297 9.92 -24.32 -21.75
N TYR A 298 9.71 -23.94 -23.01
CA TYR A 298 8.48 -24.29 -23.74
C TYR A 298 8.35 -25.78 -24.12
N ASP A 299 9.42 -26.56 -24.06
CA ASP A 299 9.31 -28.03 -24.17
C ASP A 299 8.45 -28.61 -23.03
N LYS A 300 8.56 -28.06 -21.81
CA LYS A 300 7.77 -28.49 -20.65
C LYS A 300 6.31 -28.04 -20.76
N ALA A 301 6.08 -26.81 -21.23
CA ALA A 301 4.74 -26.33 -21.53
C ALA A 301 4.06 -27.21 -22.60
N LEU A 302 4.78 -27.53 -23.69
CA LEU A 302 4.28 -28.41 -24.76
C LEU A 302 4.05 -29.84 -24.28
N ASP A 303 4.91 -30.41 -23.43
CA ASP A 303 4.69 -31.74 -22.80
C ASP A 303 3.36 -31.76 -22.00
N VAL A 304 3.08 -30.71 -21.21
CA VAL A 304 1.84 -30.58 -20.43
C VAL A 304 0.62 -30.39 -21.33
N LEU A 305 0.69 -29.50 -22.32
CA LEU A 305 -0.40 -29.30 -23.29
C LEU A 305 -0.71 -30.60 -24.05
N LYS A 306 0.32 -31.35 -24.44
CA LYS A 306 0.19 -32.63 -25.12
C LYS A 306 -0.51 -33.67 -24.24
N ALA A 307 -0.19 -33.73 -22.95
CA ALA A 307 -0.86 -34.61 -22.00
C ALA A 307 -2.35 -34.25 -21.83
N LEU A 308 -2.67 -32.95 -21.72
CA LEU A 308 -4.03 -32.44 -21.62
C LEU A 308 -4.86 -32.75 -22.87
N LEU A 309 -4.38 -32.36 -24.06
CA LEU A 309 -5.07 -32.61 -25.33
C LEU A 309 -5.20 -34.11 -25.65
N SER A 310 -4.24 -34.95 -25.24
CA SER A 310 -4.34 -36.40 -25.41
C SER A 310 -5.36 -37.07 -24.48
N SER A 311 -5.65 -36.43 -23.34
CA SER A 311 -6.56 -36.97 -22.32
C SER A 311 -7.99 -36.45 -22.47
N HIS A 312 -8.14 -35.15 -22.74
CA HIS A 312 -9.40 -34.41 -22.69
C HIS A 312 -9.64 -33.53 -23.93
N GLY A 313 -8.85 -33.69 -25.02
CA GLY A 313 -9.02 -32.88 -26.24
C GLY A 313 -10.39 -33.03 -26.94
N GLU A 314 -11.22 -33.99 -26.53
CA GLU A 314 -12.62 -34.09 -26.97
C GLU A 314 -13.53 -33.03 -26.33
N ASP A 315 -13.18 -32.49 -25.15
CA ASP A 315 -13.92 -31.40 -24.51
C ASP A 315 -13.91 -30.11 -25.35
N LEU A 316 -12.88 -29.91 -26.19
CA LEU A 316 -12.81 -28.79 -27.14
C LEU A 316 -13.88 -28.86 -28.25
N GLN A 317 -14.71 -29.91 -28.29
CA GLN A 317 -15.87 -30.01 -29.19
C GLN A 317 -17.19 -29.60 -28.51
N ASP A 318 -17.16 -29.19 -27.24
CA ASP A 318 -18.29 -28.57 -26.56
C ASP A 318 -18.59 -27.19 -27.20
N ILE A 319 -19.87 -26.97 -27.56
CA ILE A 319 -20.32 -25.78 -28.30
C ILE A 319 -20.46 -24.56 -27.38
N GLU A 320 -20.65 -24.77 -26.09
CA GLU A 320 -20.94 -23.73 -25.10
C GLU A 320 -19.69 -23.40 -24.27
N HIS A 321 -18.86 -24.41 -23.97
CA HIS A 321 -17.73 -24.28 -23.04
C HIS A 321 -16.36 -24.61 -23.64
N GLY A 322 -16.28 -24.98 -24.93
CA GLY A 322 -15.03 -25.42 -25.57
C GLY A 322 -13.90 -24.39 -25.52
N GLU A 323 -14.23 -23.09 -25.61
CA GLU A 323 -13.27 -21.99 -25.50
C GLU A 323 -12.71 -21.86 -24.07
N LEU A 324 -13.56 -21.95 -23.04
CA LEU A 324 -13.15 -21.97 -21.63
C LEU A 324 -12.23 -23.17 -21.35
N TYR A 325 -12.58 -24.36 -21.83
CA TYR A 325 -11.73 -25.55 -21.68
C TYR A 325 -10.39 -25.40 -22.40
N ARG A 326 -10.37 -24.77 -23.58
CA ARG A 326 -9.12 -24.43 -24.29
C ARG A 326 -8.25 -23.50 -23.43
N GLN A 327 -8.85 -22.45 -22.86
CA GLN A 327 -8.14 -21.52 -21.97
C GLN A 327 -7.59 -22.21 -20.72
N MET A 328 -8.35 -23.08 -20.07
CA MET A 328 -7.88 -23.88 -18.93
C MET A 328 -6.67 -24.76 -19.32
N MET A 329 -6.69 -25.40 -20.49
CA MET A 329 -5.57 -26.24 -20.94
C MET A 329 -4.30 -25.43 -21.24
N VAL A 330 -4.42 -24.25 -21.85
CA VAL A 330 -3.26 -23.35 -22.09
C VAL A 330 -2.76 -22.75 -20.77
N THR A 331 -3.66 -22.36 -19.86
CA THR A 331 -3.31 -21.93 -18.49
C THR A 331 -2.45 -22.97 -17.77
N LEU A 332 -2.88 -24.24 -17.79
CA LEU A 332 -2.15 -25.33 -17.16
C LEU A 332 -0.83 -25.64 -17.87
N SER A 333 -0.78 -25.59 -19.20
CA SER A 333 0.47 -25.67 -19.97
C SER A 333 1.50 -24.62 -19.51
N LEU A 334 1.07 -23.37 -19.35
CA LEU A 334 1.94 -22.28 -18.93
C LEU A 334 2.43 -22.44 -17.48
N THR A 335 1.52 -22.84 -16.57
CA THR A 335 1.76 -22.86 -15.11
C THR A 335 2.42 -24.15 -14.61
N HIS A 336 1.99 -25.32 -15.11
CA HIS A 336 2.55 -26.62 -14.72
C HIS A 336 3.76 -27.02 -15.59
N SER A 337 4.33 -26.06 -16.33
CA SER A 337 5.66 -26.20 -16.94
C SER A 337 6.77 -26.37 -15.89
N ILE A 338 6.51 -25.98 -14.63
CA ILE A 338 7.25 -26.39 -13.42
C ILE A 338 6.41 -27.32 -12.55
N ASN A 339 7.05 -28.00 -11.58
CA ASN A 339 6.32 -28.67 -10.51
C ASN A 339 5.54 -27.64 -9.67
N VAL A 340 4.25 -27.86 -9.46
CA VAL A 340 3.39 -27.03 -8.60
C VAL A 340 3.07 -27.83 -7.32
N PRO A 341 3.81 -27.64 -6.21
CA PRO A 341 3.58 -28.40 -4.97
C PRO A 341 2.53 -27.77 -4.05
N PHE A 342 2.05 -28.54 -3.06
CA PHE A 342 1.48 -27.97 -1.84
C PHE A 342 2.55 -27.12 -1.13
N TRP A 343 2.19 -25.91 -0.69
CA TRP A 343 3.17 -24.95 -0.17
C TRP A 343 3.93 -25.38 1.10
N GLU A 344 3.40 -26.31 1.89
CA GLU A 344 4.08 -26.87 3.07
C GLU A 344 4.83 -28.19 2.76
N ASP A 345 4.57 -28.83 1.61
CA ASP A 345 5.22 -30.09 1.24
C ASP A 345 5.58 -30.15 -0.25
N GLY A 346 6.85 -29.85 -0.52
CA GLY A 346 7.43 -29.88 -1.87
C GLY A 346 7.38 -31.24 -2.59
N ASN A 347 7.01 -32.33 -1.91
CA ASN A 347 6.85 -33.65 -2.54
C ASN A 347 5.43 -33.89 -3.07
N GLN A 348 4.42 -33.14 -2.59
CA GLN A 348 3.03 -33.25 -3.03
C GLN A 348 2.80 -32.39 -4.28
N ILE A 349 3.25 -32.89 -5.42
CA ILE A 349 3.20 -32.20 -6.72
C ILE A 349 1.83 -32.40 -7.40
N SER A 350 1.24 -31.31 -7.87
CA SER A 350 0.02 -31.27 -8.71
C SER A 350 0.21 -31.99 -10.05
N ASP A 351 -0.75 -32.81 -10.45
CA ASP A 351 -0.83 -33.33 -11.83
C ASP A 351 -1.73 -32.40 -12.68
N PRO A 352 -1.25 -31.86 -13.82
CA PRO A 352 -2.03 -30.90 -14.60
C PRO A 352 -3.31 -31.49 -15.22
N VAL A 353 -3.31 -32.78 -15.60
CA VAL A 353 -4.52 -33.44 -16.11
C VAL A 353 -5.53 -33.60 -14.97
N LYS A 354 -5.07 -33.93 -13.77
CA LYS A 354 -5.93 -34.03 -12.60
C LYS A 354 -6.49 -32.67 -12.16
N ARG A 355 -5.66 -31.62 -12.20
CA ARG A 355 -6.02 -30.24 -11.92
C ARG A 355 -7.11 -29.75 -12.89
N TYR A 356 -6.99 -30.07 -14.18
CA TYR A 356 -8.02 -29.81 -15.19
C TYR A 356 -9.35 -30.50 -14.85
N GLU A 357 -9.32 -31.82 -14.59
CA GLU A 357 -10.52 -32.60 -14.23
C GLU A 357 -11.27 -32.03 -13.02
N ILE A 358 -10.54 -31.58 -12.00
CA ILE A 358 -11.13 -31.02 -10.77
C ILE A 358 -11.85 -29.71 -11.08
N TYR A 359 -11.16 -28.75 -11.71
CA TYR A 359 -11.78 -27.46 -12.05
C TYR A 359 -12.95 -27.62 -13.02
N LYS A 360 -12.81 -28.47 -14.04
CA LYS A 360 -13.90 -28.79 -14.97
C LYS A 360 -15.10 -29.38 -14.22
N LYS A 361 -14.89 -30.36 -13.33
CA LYS A 361 -15.98 -30.97 -12.57
C LYS A 361 -16.68 -29.97 -11.64
N LEU A 362 -15.92 -29.10 -10.97
CA LEU A 362 -16.51 -28.07 -10.11
C LEU A 362 -17.31 -27.04 -10.94
N TYR A 363 -16.78 -26.64 -12.10
CA TYR A 363 -17.43 -25.74 -13.04
C TYR A 363 -18.75 -26.32 -13.61
N ASP A 364 -18.69 -27.52 -14.20
CA ASP A 364 -19.83 -28.26 -14.79
C ASP A 364 -21.01 -28.47 -13.82
N ASN A 365 -20.77 -28.32 -12.51
CA ASN A 365 -21.73 -28.56 -11.45
C ASN A 365 -22.05 -27.32 -10.61
N GLU A 366 -21.72 -26.10 -11.07
CA GLU A 366 -22.00 -24.83 -10.37
C GLU A 366 -21.39 -24.78 -8.95
N LEU A 367 -20.18 -25.33 -8.80
CA LEU A 367 -19.45 -25.39 -7.51
C LEU A 367 -18.29 -24.39 -7.44
N LEU A 368 -17.93 -23.75 -8.55
CA LEU A 368 -17.17 -22.51 -8.57
C LEU A 368 -18.13 -21.31 -8.47
N ILE A 369 -17.59 -20.10 -8.50
CA ILE A 369 -18.34 -18.88 -8.82
C ILE A 369 -18.29 -18.75 -10.34
N ASN A 370 -19.18 -19.47 -11.03
CA ASN A 370 -19.08 -19.69 -12.48
C ASN A 370 -19.09 -18.39 -13.28
N ASP A 371 -19.87 -17.38 -12.88
CA ASP A 371 -19.95 -16.07 -13.55
C ASP A 371 -18.68 -15.22 -13.42
N VAL A 372 -17.78 -15.59 -12.50
CA VAL A 372 -16.41 -15.06 -12.43
C VAL A 372 -15.49 -15.95 -13.24
N PHE A 373 -15.55 -17.27 -13.07
CA PHE A 373 -14.63 -18.22 -13.69
C PHE A 373 -14.71 -18.27 -15.23
N GLU A 374 -15.90 -18.05 -15.80
CA GLU A 374 -16.14 -17.92 -17.25
C GLU A 374 -15.57 -16.63 -17.85
N ASP A 375 -15.53 -15.57 -17.05
CA ASP A 375 -15.22 -14.20 -17.44
C ASP A 375 -13.75 -13.82 -17.17
N LEU A 376 -12.97 -14.75 -16.59
CA LEU A 376 -11.53 -14.59 -16.43
C LEU A 376 -10.81 -14.64 -17.78
N ASN A 377 -9.87 -13.73 -18.00
CA ASN A 377 -8.86 -13.96 -19.04
C ASN A 377 -7.79 -14.96 -18.58
N ILE A 378 -6.93 -15.38 -19.50
CA ILE A 378 -5.89 -16.39 -19.24
C ILE A 378 -4.86 -15.95 -18.17
N GLU A 379 -4.52 -14.67 -18.01
CA GLU A 379 -3.55 -14.24 -16.99
C GLU A 379 -4.18 -14.19 -15.58
N GLU A 380 -5.48 -13.88 -15.47
CA GLU A 380 -6.24 -14.04 -14.22
C GLU A 380 -6.42 -15.53 -13.86
N MET A 381 -6.77 -16.37 -14.85
CA MET A 381 -6.96 -17.81 -14.66
C MET A 381 -5.68 -18.52 -14.19
N ARG A 382 -4.49 -18.00 -14.52
CA ARG A 382 -3.22 -18.47 -13.94
C ARG A 382 -3.18 -18.36 -12.42
N TRP A 383 -3.75 -17.30 -11.84
CA TRP A 383 -3.84 -17.12 -10.38
C TRP A 383 -4.99 -17.92 -9.74
N VAL A 384 -5.76 -18.68 -10.51
CA VAL A 384 -6.66 -19.75 -10.03
C VAL A 384 -6.01 -21.13 -10.15
N MET A 385 -5.40 -21.42 -11.30
CA MET A 385 -4.94 -22.79 -11.60
C MET A 385 -3.53 -23.08 -11.08
N ASN A 386 -2.65 -22.07 -10.90
CA ASN A 386 -1.35 -22.20 -10.22
C ASN A 386 -1.48 -22.18 -8.67
N ASN A 387 -2.53 -22.80 -8.14
CA ASN A 387 -2.83 -22.81 -6.72
C ASN A 387 -1.96 -23.83 -5.97
N LEU A 388 -1.22 -23.38 -4.95
CA LEU A 388 -0.24 -24.17 -4.20
C LEU A 388 -0.88 -25.12 -3.17
N ILE A 389 -1.86 -25.91 -3.61
CA ILE A 389 -2.58 -26.92 -2.85
C ILE A 389 -2.45 -28.26 -3.59
N SER A 390 -2.44 -29.38 -2.86
CA SER A 390 -2.50 -30.70 -3.51
C SER A 390 -3.88 -30.97 -4.10
N ASP A 391 -3.94 -31.73 -5.20
CA ASP A 391 -5.17 -31.98 -5.96
C ASP A 391 -6.30 -32.58 -5.09
N ASP A 392 -5.95 -33.49 -4.18
CA ASP A 392 -6.87 -34.19 -3.27
C ASP A 392 -7.56 -33.28 -2.24
N GLN A 393 -7.16 -32.01 -2.13
CA GLN A 393 -7.69 -31.06 -1.15
C GLN A 393 -8.56 -29.95 -1.74
N ILE A 394 -8.57 -29.71 -3.06
CA ILE A 394 -9.35 -28.62 -3.68
C ILE A 394 -10.85 -28.85 -3.46
N GLU A 395 -11.32 -30.06 -3.79
CA GLU A 395 -12.72 -30.45 -3.63
C GLU A 395 -13.14 -30.48 -2.16
N TRP A 396 -12.27 -30.98 -1.30
CA TRP A 396 -12.48 -30.96 0.16
C TRP A 396 -12.62 -29.53 0.68
N LEU A 397 -11.74 -28.62 0.27
CA LEU A 397 -11.75 -27.23 0.75
C LEU A 397 -13.04 -26.52 0.31
N ASN A 398 -13.41 -26.62 -0.96
CA ASN A 398 -14.66 -26.08 -1.48
C ASN A 398 -15.88 -26.65 -0.73
N TYR A 399 -15.93 -27.98 -0.55
CA TYR A 399 -16.99 -28.66 0.21
C TYR A 399 -17.06 -28.20 1.68
N TYR A 400 -15.92 -28.11 2.35
CA TYR A 400 -15.84 -27.78 3.77
C TYR A 400 -16.26 -26.34 4.04
N VAL A 401 -15.74 -25.38 3.27
CA VAL A 401 -16.14 -23.96 3.34
C VAL A 401 -17.64 -23.82 3.10
N ARG A 402 -18.17 -24.50 2.06
CA ARG A 402 -19.56 -24.40 1.62
C ARG A 402 -20.59 -24.96 2.60
N PHE A 403 -20.26 -26.00 3.36
CA PHE A 403 -21.25 -26.76 4.16
C PHE A 403 -20.92 -26.93 5.65
N HIS A 404 -19.72 -26.57 6.10
CA HIS A 404 -19.26 -26.79 7.48
C HIS A 404 -18.71 -25.52 8.15
N THR A 405 -19.12 -24.33 7.66
CA THR A 405 -18.91 -23.04 8.33
C THR A 405 -20.23 -22.52 8.93
N ASP A 406 -20.16 -21.70 9.98
CA ASP A 406 -21.33 -21.14 10.69
C ASP A 406 -21.88 -19.86 10.00
N ARG A 407 -21.41 -19.53 8.78
CA ARG A 407 -21.72 -18.30 8.06
C ARG A 407 -23.17 -18.36 7.51
N LYS A 408 -24.04 -17.46 7.98
CA LYS A 408 -25.52 -17.57 7.82
C LYS A 408 -26.08 -17.01 6.51
N ASP A 409 -25.20 -16.43 5.72
CA ASP A 409 -25.41 -15.64 4.50
C ASP A 409 -24.94 -16.37 3.22
N MET A 410 -24.44 -17.61 3.34
CA MET A 410 -24.04 -18.47 2.22
C MET A 410 -25.24 -19.06 1.45
N GLY A 411 -26.07 -18.16 0.89
CA GLY A 411 -27.17 -18.51 0.01
C GLY A 411 -26.68 -18.79 -1.41
N GLU A 412 -26.91 -17.84 -2.30
CA GLU A 412 -26.24 -17.80 -3.61
C GLU A 412 -24.83 -17.26 -3.37
N LEU A 413 -23.80 -18.02 -3.78
CA LEU A 413 -22.42 -17.61 -3.57
C LEU A 413 -21.99 -16.63 -4.66
N THR A 414 -21.49 -15.46 -4.25
CA THR A 414 -20.90 -14.44 -5.12
C THR A 414 -19.43 -14.24 -4.73
N ILE A 415 -18.69 -13.51 -5.56
CA ILE A 415 -17.28 -13.13 -5.30
C ILE A 415 -17.10 -12.45 -3.93
N ASP A 416 -18.14 -11.79 -3.40
CA ASP A 416 -18.12 -11.01 -2.16
C ASP A 416 -18.45 -11.82 -0.89
N ASN A 417 -18.96 -13.06 -1.01
CA ASN A 417 -19.52 -13.80 0.14
C ASN A 417 -19.07 -15.27 0.29
N PHE A 418 -18.37 -15.83 -0.70
CA PHE A 418 -18.12 -17.28 -0.76
C PHE A 418 -17.17 -17.82 0.31
N THR A 419 -16.28 -16.99 0.87
CA THR A 419 -15.31 -17.37 1.90
C THR A 419 -15.36 -16.42 3.12
N PRO A 420 -15.26 -16.93 4.36
CA PRO A 420 -15.15 -16.10 5.57
C PRO A 420 -13.69 -15.62 5.83
N GLY A 421 -12.78 -15.78 4.87
CA GLY A 421 -11.36 -15.41 4.98
C GLY A 421 -10.50 -16.44 5.73
N PRO A 422 -9.16 -16.40 5.59
CA PRO A 422 -8.26 -17.39 6.19
C PRO A 422 -8.23 -17.33 7.72
N TYR A 423 -8.45 -16.14 8.31
CA TYR A 423 -8.54 -15.94 9.77
C TYR A 423 -9.74 -16.64 10.42
N TYR A 424 -10.75 -17.08 9.66
CA TYR A 424 -11.81 -17.95 10.17
C TYR A 424 -11.33 -19.39 10.45
N PHE A 425 -10.35 -19.86 9.68
CA PHE A 425 -9.85 -21.24 9.73
C PHE A 425 -8.53 -21.39 10.47
N ILE A 426 -7.68 -20.36 10.47
CA ILE A 426 -6.31 -20.41 10.99
C ILE A 426 -6.15 -19.42 12.14
N THR A 427 -5.73 -19.92 13.29
CA THR A 427 -5.25 -19.07 14.39
C THR A 427 -3.84 -18.56 14.07
N TYR A 428 -3.62 -17.25 14.17
CA TYR A 428 -2.26 -16.69 14.10
C TYR A 428 -1.47 -17.13 15.33
N GLN A 429 -0.42 -17.94 15.17
CA GLN A 429 0.49 -18.27 16.26
C GLN A 429 1.90 -18.66 15.81
N PHE A 430 2.85 -18.51 16.73
CA PHE A 430 4.23 -18.97 16.58
C PHE A 430 4.42 -20.36 17.21
N GLY A 431 5.42 -21.11 16.73
CA GLY A 431 5.79 -22.40 17.33
C GLY A 431 4.88 -23.56 16.95
N TYR A 432 4.13 -23.43 15.85
CA TYR A 432 3.40 -24.52 15.22
C TYR A 432 4.34 -25.66 14.77
N ASP A 433 3.86 -26.90 14.81
CA ASP A 433 4.55 -28.09 14.30
C ASP A 433 3.54 -29.02 13.61
N TYR A 434 3.51 -28.98 12.27
CA TYR A 434 2.63 -29.83 11.47
C TYR A 434 3.09 -31.29 11.40
N LEU A 435 4.28 -31.62 11.91
CA LEU A 435 4.85 -32.98 11.94
C LEU A 435 4.60 -33.70 13.28
N LYS A 436 3.75 -33.15 14.17
CA LYS A 436 3.38 -33.81 15.42
C LYS A 436 2.79 -35.21 15.17
N PRO A 437 3.24 -36.25 15.90
CA PRO A 437 2.74 -37.62 15.72
C PRO A 437 1.23 -37.79 15.90
N GLU A 438 0.57 -36.87 16.61
CA GLU A 438 -0.88 -36.94 16.82
C GLU A 438 -1.70 -36.69 15.56
N TYR A 439 -1.15 -36.01 14.55
CA TYR A 439 -1.79 -35.79 13.25
C TYR A 439 -1.74 -36.99 12.33
N TYR A 440 -0.78 -37.91 12.51
CA TYR A 440 -0.52 -39.06 11.63
C TYR A 440 -0.79 -40.42 12.28
N SER A 441 -1.05 -40.46 13.59
CA SER A 441 -1.28 -41.71 14.31
C SER A 441 -2.59 -42.41 13.89
N GLU A 442 -2.52 -43.71 13.57
CA GLU A 442 -3.69 -44.54 13.25
C GLU A 442 -4.74 -44.61 14.39
N GLU A 443 -4.38 -44.24 15.63
CA GLU A 443 -5.33 -44.11 16.74
C GLU A 443 -6.22 -42.85 16.61
N ASN A 444 -5.65 -41.72 16.15
CA ASN A 444 -6.37 -40.45 15.98
C ASN A 444 -7.03 -40.30 14.61
N LYS A 445 -6.57 -41.04 13.60
CA LYS A 445 -7.04 -40.98 12.20
C LYS A 445 -8.54 -40.81 12.03
N ALA A 446 -9.34 -41.68 12.65
CA ALA A 446 -10.80 -41.63 12.54
C ALA A 446 -11.38 -40.33 13.13
N ALA A 447 -10.83 -39.84 14.24
CA ALA A 447 -11.27 -38.59 14.88
C ALA A 447 -10.95 -37.35 14.03
N TRP A 448 -9.77 -37.31 13.39
CA TRP A 448 -9.43 -36.23 12.45
C TRP A 448 -10.29 -36.28 11.18
N GLN A 449 -10.49 -37.47 10.62
CA GLN A 449 -11.36 -37.64 9.45
C GLN A 449 -12.82 -37.25 9.75
N GLU A 450 -13.33 -37.54 10.95
CA GLU A 450 -14.66 -37.10 11.39
C GLU A 450 -14.72 -35.59 11.66
N LYS A 451 -13.71 -35.01 12.34
CA LYS A 451 -13.68 -33.57 12.66
C LYS A 451 -13.67 -32.72 11.39
N TRP A 452 -12.71 -32.97 10.51
CA TRP A 452 -12.44 -32.16 9.32
C TRP A 452 -13.13 -32.66 8.05
N LYS A 453 -13.96 -33.70 8.12
CA LYS A 453 -14.71 -34.28 6.98
C LYS A 453 -13.77 -34.71 5.84
N LEU A 454 -12.76 -35.51 6.15
CA LEU A 454 -11.68 -35.85 5.21
C LEU A 454 -11.95 -37.08 4.32
N THR A 455 -13.16 -37.66 4.38
CA THR A 455 -13.54 -38.82 3.56
C THR A 455 -15.00 -38.76 3.17
N ASN A 456 -15.35 -39.45 2.07
CA ASN A 456 -16.73 -39.51 1.55
C ASN A 456 -17.75 -40.15 2.53
N GLU A 457 -17.30 -40.83 3.60
CA GLU A 457 -18.18 -41.35 4.66
C GLU A 457 -18.81 -40.22 5.51
N TYR A 458 -18.09 -39.09 5.65
CA TYR A 458 -18.52 -37.95 6.48
C TYR A 458 -19.24 -36.85 5.68
N LYS A 459 -19.56 -37.10 4.41
CA LYS A 459 -20.39 -36.18 3.62
C LYS A 459 -21.81 -36.11 4.16
N LEU A 460 -22.35 -34.89 4.18
CA LEU A 460 -23.78 -34.63 4.24
C LEU A 460 -24.51 -35.33 3.08
N SER A 461 -25.80 -35.55 3.24
CA SER A 461 -26.65 -36.11 2.19
C SER A 461 -26.93 -35.11 1.07
N ASP A 462 -27.37 -35.61 -0.09
CA ASP A 462 -27.90 -34.78 -1.17
C ASP A 462 -29.16 -33.98 -0.74
N GLU A 463 -29.91 -34.43 0.28
CA GLU A 463 -31.05 -33.70 0.84
C GLU A 463 -30.61 -32.44 1.61
N GLU A 464 -29.46 -32.53 2.32
CA GLU A 464 -28.87 -31.42 3.08
C GLU A 464 -28.08 -30.43 2.20
N THR A 465 -27.68 -30.85 0.99
CA THR A 465 -26.80 -30.09 0.08
C THR A 465 -27.43 -29.75 -1.27
N ASN A 466 -28.77 -29.89 -1.39
CA ASN A 466 -29.53 -29.65 -2.61
C ASN A 466 -28.97 -30.39 -3.85
N GLY A 467 -28.57 -31.66 -3.66
CA GLY A 467 -28.03 -32.53 -4.71
C GLY A 467 -26.54 -32.40 -5.00
N LYS A 468 -25.81 -31.53 -4.30
CA LYS A 468 -24.39 -31.25 -4.61
C LYS A 468 -23.40 -32.19 -3.91
N ALA A 469 -23.73 -32.81 -2.77
CA ALA A 469 -22.81 -33.69 -2.05
C ALA A 469 -22.31 -34.89 -2.86
N SER A 470 -23.14 -35.44 -3.76
CA SER A 470 -22.77 -36.55 -4.64
C SER A 470 -21.70 -36.22 -5.70
N VAL A 471 -21.47 -34.93 -6.02
CA VAL A 471 -20.48 -34.49 -7.03
C VAL A 471 -19.03 -34.58 -6.51
N TYR A 472 -18.83 -34.23 -5.24
CA TYR A 472 -17.50 -34.13 -4.64
C TYR A 472 -16.86 -35.50 -4.38
N ASP A 473 -15.54 -35.58 -4.53
CA ASP A 473 -14.69 -36.61 -3.93
C ASP A 473 -13.76 -35.95 -2.89
N ILE A 474 -14.13 -36.02 -1.62
CA ILE A 474 -13.44 -35.30 -0.53
C ILE A 474 -12.40 -36.16 0.20
N ASN A 475 -11.93 -37.25 -0.42
CA ASN A 475 -10.99 -38.18 0.19
C ASN A 475 -9.55 -37.61 0.23
N VAL A 476 -9.26 -36.80 1.24
CA VAL A 476 -7.90 -36.29 1.50
C VAL A 476 -7.01 -37.44 1.99
N ALA A 477 -5.82 -37.57 1.41
CA ALA A 477 -4.86 -38.61 1.79
C ALA A 477 -4.37 -38.41 3.25
N TYR A 478 -4.31 -39.52 4.00
CA TYR A 478 -3.84 -39.55 5.39
C TYR A 478 -2.52 -40.32 5.46
N GLU A 479 -1.41 -39.60 5.32
CA GLU A 479 -0.07 -40.13 5.05
C GLU A 479 0.96 -39.56 6.02
N ASP A 480 1.77 -40.42 6.64
CA ASP A 480 2.77 -40.05 7.65
C ASP A 480 3.86 -39.14 7.07
N GLY A 481 4.11 -38.00 7.72
CA GLY A 481 5.12 -37.01 7.31
C GLY A 481 4.72 -36.11 6.13
N HIS A 482 3.50 -36.23 5.62
CA HIS A 482 2.99 -35.44 4.49
C HIS A 482 1.85 -34.50 4.97
N PRO A 483 2.16 -33.26 5.38
CA PRO A 483 1.16 -32.34 5.92
C PRO A 483 0.09 -31.96 4.90
N LYS A 484 -1.08 -31.57 5.42
CA LYS A 484 -2.29 -31.21 4.67
C LYS A 484 -2.87 -29.92 5.24
N LEU A 485 -3.65 -29.17 4.46
CA LEU A 485 -4.23 -27.88 4.82
C LEU A 485 -5.14 -27.94 6.06
N TRP A 486 -5.85 -29.06 6.29
CA TRP A 486 -6.60 -29.27 7.53
C TRP A 486 -5.72 -29.32 8.78
N ILE A 487 -4.45 -29.73 8.68
CA ILE A 487 -3.49 -29.68 9.79
C ILE A 487 -3.11 -28.22 10.06
N VAL A 488 -2.98 -27.40 9.01
CA VAL A 488 -2.76 -25.95 9.16
C VAL A 488 -3.95 -25.26 9.85
N PHE A 489 -5.18 -25.71 9.57
CA PHE A 489 -6.39 -25.21 10.26
C PHE A 489 -6.40 -25.63 11.75
N GLU A 490 -5.95 -26.85 12.07
CA GLU A 490 -5.88 -27.34 13.45
C GLU A 490 -4.76 -26.69 14.27
N GLU A 491 -3.57 -26.57 13.67
CA GLU A 491 -2.31 -26.20 14.34
C GLU A 491 -2.00 -24.70 14.24
N GLY A 492 -2.69 -23.95 13.37
CA GLY A 492 -2.46 -22.52 13.17
C GLY A 492 -1.17 -22.21 12.41
N SER A 493 -0.91 -20.92 12.15
CA SER A 493 0.27 -20.49 11.37
C SER A 493 0.68 -19.04 11.64
N VAL A 494 1.80 -18.61 11.06
CA VAL A 494 2.14 -17.19 10.90
C VAL A 494 1.58 -16.64 9.58
N CYS A 495 1.77 -15.34 9.33
CA CYS A 495 1.27 -14.62 8.13
C CYS A 495 1.50 -15.35 6.80
N GLY A 496 2.65 -16.01 6.62
CA GLY A 496 2.95 -16.79 5.41
C GLY A 496 1.93 -17.89 5.11
N GLY A 497 1.52 -18.68 6.10
CA GLY A 497 0.52 -19.74 5.93
C GLY A 497 -0.91 -19.20 5.87
N ILE A 498 -1.19 -18.08 6.54
CA ILE A 498 -2.47 -17.36 6.45
C ILE A 498 -2.68 -16.86 5.01
N ALA A 499 -1.69 -16.19 4.43
CA ALA A 499 -1.80 -15.65 3.08
C ALA A 499 -1.89 -16.75 2.00
N LYS A 500 -1.09 -17.81 2.12
CA LYS A 500 -1.17 -18.98 1.24
C LYS A 500 -2.53 -19.68 1.34
N THR A 501 -3.10 -19.75 2.55
CA THR A 501 -4.47 -20.27 2.76
C THR A 501 -5.53 -19.35 2.17
N GLY A 502 -5.37 -18.03 2.25
CA GLY A 502 -6.22 -17.06 1.56
C GLY A 502 -6.28 -17.38 0.07
N THR A 503 -5.13 -17.50 -0.60
CA THR A 503 -5.08 -17.89 -2.02
C THR A 503 -5.62 -19.30 -2.30
N ASN A 504 -5.43 -20.26 -1.38
CA ASN A 504 -6.02 -21.59 -1.52
C ASN A 504 -7.56 -21.55 -1.48
N LEU A 505 -8.14 -20.72 -0.60
CA LEU A 505 -9.58 -20.52 -0.46
C LEU A 505 -10.18 -19.86 -1.71
N LEU A 506 -9.59 -18.76 -2.19
CA LEU A 506 -10.04 -18.04 -3.39
C LEU A 506 -10.08 -18.98 -4.60
N ALA A 507 -8.94 -19.62 -4.89
CA ALA A 507 -8.80 -20.48 -6.04
C ALA A 507 -9.66 -21.76 -5.96
N ALA A 508 -9.96 -22.29 -4.77
CA ALA A 508 -10.89 -23.43 -4.63
C ALA A 508 -12.33 -23.11 -5.07
N PHE A 509 -12.70 -21.84 -5.21
CA PHE A 509 -13.98 -21.38 -5.75
C PHE A 509 -13.87 -20.72 -7.13
N GLY A 510 -12.69 -20.77 -7.76
CA GLY A 510 -12.48 -20.19 -9.09
C GLY A 510 -12.12 -18.71 -9.10
N VAL A 511 -11.84 -18.10 -7.93
CA VAL A 511 -11.49 -16.68 -7.83
C VAL A 511 -9.97 -16.50 -7.84
N PRO A 512 -9.40 -15.62 -8.69
CA PRO A 512 -7.98 -15.30 -8.71
C PRO A 512 -7.45 -14.79 -7.36
N GLY A 513 -6.29 -15.30 -6.95
CA GLY A 513 -5.60 -14.79 -5.76
C GLY A 513 -4.12 -15.11 -5.76
N VAL A 514 -3.28 -14.20 -5.26
CA VAL A 514 -1.82 -14.34 -5.35
C VAL A 514 -1.10 -13.80 -4.12
N VAL A 515 -0.11 -14.55 -3.61
CA VAL A 515 0.66 -14.16 -2.42
C VAL A 515 1.67 -13.06 -2.75
N VAL A 516 1.73 -12.04 -1.89
CA VAL A 516 2.63 -10.90 -1.94
C VAL A 516 3.42 -10.77 -0.63
N GLY A 517 4.67 -10.29 -0.74
CA GLY A 517 5.53 -9.95 0.38
C GLY A 517 5.43 -8.47 0.74
N GLN A 518 5.48 -8.19 2.04
CA GLN A 518 5.57 -6.88 2.65
C GLN A 518 6.76 -6.85 3.64
N PRO A 519 7.22 -5.69 4.16
CA PRO A 519 8.35 -5.61 5.07
C PRO A 519 8.19 -6.45 6.35
N GLY A 520 8.75 -7.66 6.36
CA GLY A 520 8.65 -8.61 7.47
C GLY A 520 7.32 -9.37 7.55
N HIS A 521 6.46 -9.30 6.53
CA HIS A 521 5.12 -9.87 6.51
C HIS A 521 4.75 -10.46 5.15
N ALA A 522 3.71 -11.29 5.11
CA ALA A 522 3.17 -11.88 3.87
C ALA A 522 1.66 -11.66 3.82
N ALA A 523 1.19 -11.06 2.72
CA ALA A 523 -0.20 -10.75 2.44
C ALA A 523 -0.62 -11.46 1.13
N TYR A 524 -1.85 -11.28 0.67
CA TYR A 524 -2.30 -11.80 -0.63
C TYR A 524 -3.18 -10.77 -1.33
N LEU A 525 -3.12 -10.74 -2.65
CA LEU A 525 -4.08 -10.00 -3.46
C LEU A 525 -5.28 -10.91 -3.72
N GLN A 526 -6.49 -10.35 -3.65
CA GLN A 526 -7.73 -11.03 -4.04
C GLN A 526 -8.50 -10.17 -5.04
N MET A 527 -9.12 -10.84 -6.02
CA MET A 527 -9.96 -10.18 -7.00
C MET A 527 -11.38 -10.00 -6.45
N GLU A 528 -11.93 -8.81 -6.65
CA GLU A 528 -13.27 -8.38 -6.23
C GLU A 528 -13.99 -7.71 -7.40
N ARG A 529 -15.28 -7.38 -7.26
CA ARG A 529 -16.02 -6.55 -8.22
C ARG A 529 -16.46 -5.25 -7.56
N ASN A 530 -16.33 -4.14 -8.28
CA ASN A 530 -16.86 -2.84 -7.84
C ASN A 530 -18.37 -2.72 -8.12
N GLU A 531 -19.00 -1.60 -7.72
CA GLU A 531 -20.44 -1.37 -7.90
C GLU A 531 -20.91 -1.41 -9.37
N ASP A 532 -20.01 -1.12 -10.33
CA ASP A 532 -20.26 -1.18 -11.77
C ASP A 532 -20.03 -2.60 -12.36
N GLY A 533 -19.64 -3.57 -11.54
CA GLY A 533 -19.33 -4.94 -11.94
C GLY A 533 -17.98 -5.14 -12.61
N LYS A 534 -17.08 -4.13 -12.58
CA LYS A 534 -15.70 -4.25 -13.07
C LYS A 534 -14.80 -4.91 -12.02
N TYR A 535 -13.81 -5.68 -12.48
CA TYR A 535 -12.87 -6.30 -11.56
C TYR A 535 -11.89 -5.28 -10.98
N VAL A 536 -11.64 -5.47 -9.69
CA VAL A 536 -10.78 -4.67 -8.83
C VAL A 536 -9.98 -5.59 -7.92
N TRP A 537 -8.94 -5.09 -7.27
CA TRP A 537 -8.06 -5.86 -6.40
C TRP A 537 -7.98 -5.23 -5.01
N SER A 538 -8.08 -6.07 -3.98
CA SER A 538 -7.78 -5.69 -2.59
C SER A 538 -6.61 -6.52 -2.05
N ILE A 539 -6.07 -6.13 -0.89
CA ILE A 539 -5.02 -6.87 -0.19
C ILE A 539 -5.62 -7.50 1.07
N GLY A 540 -5.68 -8.83 1.10
CA GLY A 540 -6.00 -9.60 2.30
C GLY A 540 -4.76 -9.80 3.18
N ASN A 541 -4.94 -9.76 4.50
CA ASN A 541 -3.87 -9.84 5.50
C ASN A 541 -2.83 -8.70 5.33
N ASP A 542 -3.27 -7.47 5.07
CA ASP A 542 -2.42 -6.31 4.72
C ASP A 542 -1.84 -5.56 5.93
N VAL A 543 -0.52 -5.37 6.01
CA VAL A 543 0.12 -4.50 7.03
C VAL A 543 0.93 -3.32 6.49
N SER A 544 0.93 -3.07 5.18
CA SER A 544 1.76 -2.00 4.58
C SER A 544 1.18 -1.35 3.33
N GLY A 545 -0.03 -1.73 2.92
CA GLY A 545 -0.70 -1.20 1.74
C GLY A 545 -0.01 -1.56 0.42
N TRP A 546 -0.52 -0.98 -0.66
CA TRP A 546 0.07 -1.08 -1.99
C TRP A 546 1.49 -0.52 -2.09
N SER A 547 1.83 0.49 -1.28
CA SER A 547 3.10 1.24 -1.33
C SER A 547 4.34 0.42 -0.98
N GLN A 548 4.19 -0.66 -0.22
CA GLN A 548 5.30 -1.55 0.16
C GLN A 548 5.01 -3.03 -0.11
N SER A 549 4.12 -3.30 -1.06
CA SER A 549 3.78 -4.66 -1.49
C SER A 549 4.51 -5.06 -2.77
N ARG A 550 4.87 -6.34 -2.90
CA ARG A 550 5.53 -6.93 -4.08
C ARG A 550 5.25 -8.43 -4.17
N ARG A 551 5.49 -9.08 -5.31
CA ARG A 551 5.34 -10.54 -5.40
C ARG A 551 6.21 -11.27 -4.36
N GLU A 552 5.70 -12.36 -3.78
CA GLU A 552 6.42 -13.14 -2.77
C GLU A 552 7.79 -13.63 -3.30
N GLU A 553 8.81 -13.59 -2.43
CA GLU A 553 10.22 -13.70 -2.83
C GLU A 553 10.88 -15.06 -2.62
N ASP A 554 10.14 -16.18 -2.63
CA ASP A 554 10.77 -17.51 -2.57
C ASP A 554 11.82 -17.65 -3.68
N PRO A 555 13.14 -17.66 -3.36
CA PRO A 555 14.21 -17.63 -4.35
C PRO A 555 14.36 -18.97 -5.09
N THR A 556 13.63 -19.99 -4.67
CA THR A 556 13.60 -21.30 -5.32
C THR A 556 12.53 -21.40 -6.41
N ARG A 557 11.60 -20.42 -6.47
CA ARG A 557 10.49 -20.42 -7.43
C ARG A 557 10.68 -19.42 -8.57
N GLU A 558 10.42 -19.90 -9.77
CA GLU A 558 10.51 -19.14 -11.03
C GLU A 558 9.20 -18.38 -11.37
N ASP A 559 8.10 -18.59 -10.62
CA ASP A 559 6.74 -18.08 -10.93
C ASP A 559 6.40 -16.69 -10.35
N ARG A 560 7.39 -15.80 -10.38
CA ARG A 560 7.35 -14.43 -9.81
C ARG A 560 6.65 -13.39 -10.69
N ARG A 561 5.92 -13.83 -11.71
CA ARG A 561 5.24 -12.96 -12.67
C ARG A 561 4.02 -12.28 -12.03
N MET A 562 3.90 -10.98 -12.24
CA MET A 562 2.69 -10.18 -11.97
C MET A 562 1.68 -10.34 -13.11
N LEU A 563 0.46 -9.84 -12.93
CA LEU A 563 -0.58 -9.84 -13.96
C LEU A 563 -0.04 -9.19 -15.25
N ILE A 564 -0.22 -9.87 -16.39
CA ILE A 564 0.38 -9.56 -17.72
C ILE A 564 1.91 -9.33 -17.76
N GLY A 565 2.64 -9.52 -16.65
CA GLY A 565 4.07 -9.27 -16.51
C GLY A 565 4.45 -7.82 -16.20
N TRP A 566 3.50 -6.96 -15.83
CA TRP A 566 3.78 -5.57 -15.49
C TRP A 566 4.29 -5.41 -14.06
N GLY A 567 5.40 -4.69 -13.89
CA GLY A 567 6.18 -4.63 -12.65
C GLY A 567 7.34 -5.62 -12.59
N ASN A 568 7.50 -6.51 -13.58
CA ASN A 568 8.64 -7.43 -13.69
C ASN A 568 9.84 -6.85 -14.50
N GLN A 569 9.70 -5.64 -15.04
CA GLN A 569 10.72 -4.96 -15.83
C GLN A 569 11.94 -4.55 -14.97
N GLU A 570 13.15 -4.57 -15.54
CA GLU A 570 14.38 -4.22 -14.81
C GLU A 570 14.43 -2.77 -14.30
N TRP A 571 13.60 -1.88 -14.88
CA TRP A 571 13.46 -0.48 -14.46
C TRP A 571 12.33 -0.23 -13.46
N ALA A 572 11.51 -1.24 -13.14
CA ALA A 572 10.44 -1.10 -12.15
C ALA A 572 11.01 -1.05 -10.71
N SER A 573 10.38 -0.28 -9.83
CA SER A 573 10.76 -0.21 -8.42
C SER A 573 10.44 -1.51 -7.67
N TYR A 574 11.17 -1.76 -6.59
CA TYR A 574 11.11 -3.03 -5.83
C TYR A 574 9.72 -3.38 -5.25
N TYR A 575 8.88 -2.39 -4.94
CA TYR A 575 7.53 -2.58 -4.38
C TYR A 575 6.45 -2.48 -5.47
N TYR A 576 6.55 -3.33 -6.48
CA TYR A 576 5.77 -3.27 -7.72
C TYR A 576 4.36 -3.90 -7.67
N ALA A 577 3.81 -4.30 -6.51
CA ALA A 577 2.51 -5.00 -6.51
C ALA A 577 1.37 -4.14 -7.10
N SER A 578 1.40 -2.82 -6.92
CA SER A 578 0.38 -1.89 -7.44
C SER A 578 0.33 -1.79 -8.97
N TYR A 579 1.27 -2.38 -9.70
CA TYR A 579 1.16 -2.51 -11.16
C TYR A 579 -0.07 -3.35 -11.56
N VAL A 580 -0.57 -4.21 -10.66
CA VAL A 580 -1.81 -4.98 -10.88
C VAL A 580 -3.03 -4.07 -11.10
N LEU A 581 -3.04 -2.85 -10.54
CA LEU A 581 -4.17 -1.91 -10.67
C LEU A 581 -4.26 -1.37 -12.11
N LEU A 582 -3.11 -1.02 -12.69
CA LEU A 582 -2.99 -0.62 -14.10
C LEU A 582 -3.27 -1.80 -15.04
N ALA A 583 -2.78 -3.00 -14.70
CA ALA A 583 -3.03 -4.21 -15.46
C ALA A 583 -4.53 -4.57 -15.50
N GLN A 584 -5.23 -4.48 -14.37
CA GLN A 584 -6.66 -4.81 -14.33
C GLN A 584 -7.53 -3.81 -15.09
N ASP A 585 -7.18 -2.53 -15.11
CA ASP A 585 -7.93 -1.53 -15.87
C ASP A 585 -7.86 -1.76 -17.40
N VAL A 586 -6.71 -2.20 -17.93
CA VAL A 586 -6.61 -2.59 -19.35
C VAL A 586 -7.25 -3.94 -19.63
N LEU A 587 -7.22 -4.90 -18.70
CA LEU A 587 -7.88 -6.21 -18.85
C LEU A 587 -9.41 -6.11 -18.73
N ASN A 588 -9.92 -5.18 -17.91
CA ASN A 588 -11.33 -4.77 -17.90
C ASN A 588 -11.82 -4.22 -19.27
N ASN A 589 -10.91 -4.00 -20.22
CA ASN A 589 -11.15 -3.60 -21.61
C ASN A 589 -10.32 -4.48 -22.59
N GLU A 590 -10.26 -5.79 -22.35
CA GLU A 590 -9.34 -6.71 -23.04
C GLU A 590 -9.29 -6.61 -24.58
N GLU A 591 -10.40 -6.27 -25.25
CA GLU A 591 -10.43 -6.06 -26.71
C GLU A 591 -9.45 -4.95 -27.16
N THR A 592 -9.42 -3.80 -26.49
CA THR A 592 -8.50 -2.70 -26.82
C THR A 592 -7.06 -3.06 -26.44
N TYR A 593 -6.87 -3.67 -25.27
CA TYR A 593 -5.56 -4.12 -24.81
C TYR A 593 -4.92 -5.14 -25.76
N TYR A 594 -5.61 -6.23 -26.11
CA TYR A 594 -5.04 -7.26 -26.99
C TYR A 594 -4.89 -6.78 -28.45
N LYS A 595 -5.76 -5.87 -28.94
CA LYS A 595 -5.56 -5.20 -30.24
C LYS A 595 -4.29 -4.34 -30.23
N SER A 596 -4.07 -3.57 -29.18
CA SER A 596 -2.84 -2.78 -28.96
C SER A 596 -1.61 -3.69 -28.81
N ASN A 597 -1.70 -4.81 -28.09
CA ASN A 597 -0.61 -5.78 -27.92
C ASN A 597 -0.24 -6.49 -29.24
N LYS A 598 -1.21 -6.75 -30.14
CA LYS A 598 -0.92 -7.24 -31.50
C LYS A 598 -0.08 -6.24 -32.31
N LEU A 599 -0.31 -4.94 -32.16
CA LEU A 599 0.54 -3.90 -32.74
C LEU A 599 1.93 -3.90 -32.08
N ASN A 600 2.06 -4.11 -30.77
CA ASN A 600 3.37 -4.29 -30.13
C ASN A 600 4.14 -5.51 -30.71
N LYS A 601 3.45 -6.62 -31.04
CA LYS A 601 4.09 -7.77 -31.71
C LYS A 601 4.55 -7.41 -33.13
N LEU A 602 3.79 -6.58 -33.86
CA LEU A 602 4.17 -6.06 -35.17
C LEU A 602 5.33 -5.06 -35.09
N ALA A 603 5.38 -4.18 -34.09
CA ALA A 603 6.49 -3.24 -33.89
C ALA A 603 7.84 -3.96 -33.69
N LYS A 604 7.86 -5.13 -33.04
CA LYS A 604 9.08 -5.96 -32.92
C LYS A 604 9.67 -6.41 -34.27
N VAL A 605 8.83 -6.59 -35.30
CA VAL A 605 9.25 -6.98 -36.67
C VAL A 605 10.11 -5.90 -37.33
N TYR A 606 9.97 -4.65 -36.90
CA TYR A 606 10.68 -3.48 -37.42
C TYR A 606 11.82 -3.02 -36.48
N SER A 607 12.41 -3.93 -35.70
CA SER A 607 13.57 -3.61 -34.83
C SER A 607 14.81 -3.10 -35.58
N ASP A 608 14.86 -3.26 -36.90
CA ASP A 608 15.82 -2.70 -37.85
C ASP A 608 15.44 -1.31 -38.40
N ASP A 609 14.24 -0.80 -38.10
CA ASP A 609 13.66 0.45 -38.61
C ASP A 609 12.87 1.20 -37.52
N PRO A 610 13.55 1.93 -36.61
CA PRO A 610 12.95 2.49 -35.41
C PRO A 610 11.90 3.59 -35.68
N GLU A 611 11.93 4.25 -36.83
CA GLU A 611 10.87 5.20 -37.23
C GLU A 611 9.56 4.46 -37.51
N THR A 612 9.60 3.32 -38.21
CA THR A 612 8.41 2.47 -38.39
C THR A 612 7.94 1.87 -37.05
N GLN A 613 8.85 1.54 -36.12
CA GLN A 613 8.43 1.13 -34.77
C GLN A 613 7.65 2.23 -34.05
N ILE A 614 8.11 3.48 -34.14
CA ILE A 614 7.41 4.64 -33.55
C ILE A 614 6.01 4.77 -34.14
N GLU A 615 5.85 4.70 -35.46
CA GLU A 615 4.51 4.77 -36.09
C GLU A 615 3.57 3.67 -35.56
N ILE A 616 4.05 2.44 -35.40
CA ILE A 616 3.25 1.31 -34.90
C ILE A 616 2.88 1.47 -33.41
N TYR A 617 3.82 1.90 -32.56
CA TYR A 617 3.54 2.13 -31.13
C TYR A 617 2.61 3.33 -30.90
N GLU A 618 2.68 4.37 -31.73
CA GLU A 618 1.74 5.50 -31.70
C GLU A 618 0.33 5.06 -32.12
N GLU A 619 0.17 4.16 -33.12
CA GLU A 619 -1.12 3.51 -33.41
C GLU A 619 -1.59 2.61 -32.24
N ALA A 620 -0.69 1.87 -31.58
CA ALA A 620 -1.03 1.02 -30.44
C ALA A 620 -1.56 1.81 -29.23
N LEU A 621 -0.95 2.97 -28.94
CA LEU A 621 -1.34 3.88 -27.86
C LEU A 621 -2.57 4.74 -28.19
N ALA A 622 -2.92 4.88 -29.47
CA ALA A 622 -4.19 5.48 -29.88
C ALA A 622 -5.39 4.55 -29.63
N ILE A 623 -5.17 3.24 -29.52
CA ILE A 623 -6.17 2.22 -29.20
C ILE A 623 -6.27 2.03 -27.68
N GLU A 624 -5.12 1.85 -27.01
CA GLU A 624 -5.04 1.66 -25.56
C GLU A 624 -3.92 2.52 -24.98
N ASN A 625 -4.28 3.72 -24.50
CA ASN A 625 -3.33 4.73 -24.03
C ASN A 625 -2.69 4.39 -22.68
N LYS A 626 -3.17 3.34 -22.00
CA LYS A 626 -2.59 2.81 -20.76
C LYS A 626 -1.66 1.61 -21.00
N ASN A 627 -1.45 1.19 -22.25
CA ASN A 627 -0.60 0.03 -22.57
C ASN A 627 0.89 0.30 -22.25
N LEU A 628 1.36 -0.21 -21.10
CA LEU A 628 2.72 0.00 -20.61
C LEU A 628 3.78 -0.60 -21.56
N ASP A 629 3.51 -1.75 -22.19
CA ASP A 629 4.41 -2.37 -23.17
C ASP A 629 4.60 -1.45 -24.40
N SER A 630 3.55 -0.74 -24.80
CA SER A 630 3.61 0.22 -25.91
C SER A 630 4.38 1.48 -25.53
N TRP A 631 4.22 1.99 -24.29
CA TRP A 631 5.03 3.10 -23.79
C TRP A 631 6.51 2.74 -23.66
N GLU A 632 6.85 1.59 -23.08
CA GLU A 632 8.23 1.09 -22.99
C GLU A 632 8.83 0.89 -24.39
N GLY A 633 8.06 0.31 -25.31
CA GLY A 633 8.45 0.14 -26.71
C GLY A 633 8.72 1.48 -27.42
N LEU A 634 7.85 2.47 -27.23
CA LEU A 634 7.97 3.81 -27.81
C LEU A 634 9.21 4.55 -27.30
N ILE A 635 9.48 4.51 -25.99
CA ILE A 635 10.68 5.13 -25.39
C ILE A 635 11.96 4.52 -25.97
N LYS A 636 12.02 3.17 -26.05
CA LYS A 636 13.17 2.47 -26.62
C LYS A 636 13.34 2.77 -28.12
N ALA A 637 12.25 2.88 -28.86
CA ALA A 637 12.28 3.26 -30.28
C ALA A 637 12.73 4.71 -30.48
N TYR A 638 12.33 5.66 -29.61
CA TYR A 638 12.84 7.03 -29.61
C TYR A 638 14.35 7.08 -29.38
N GLY A 639 14.86 6.29 -28.42
CA GLY A 639 16.30 6.14 -28.17
C GLY A 639 17.05 5.58 -29.38
N ASN A 640 16.51 4.53 -30.02
CA ASN A 640 17.11 3.92 -31.22
C ASN A 640 17.02 4.81 -32.48
N ALA A 641 16.10 5.78 -32.52
CA ALA A 641 15.94 6.75 -33.60
C ALA A 641 16.72 8.07 -33.37
N ASP A 642 17.58 8.15 -32.35
CA ASP A 642 18.32 9.36 -31.95
C ASP A 642 17.41 10.60 -31.78
N LYS A 643 16.20 10.44 -31.21
CA LYS A 643 15.26 11.55 -30.97
C LYS A 643 15.84 12.58 -29.99
N SER A 644 15.42 13.83 -30.15
CA SER A 644 15.90 14.94 -29.32
C SER A 644 15.28 14.97 -27.93
N GLU A 645 15.96 15.59 -26.96
CA GLU A 645 15.45 15.76 -25.59
C GLU A 645 14.10 16.52 -25.55
N ASP A 646 13.86 17.44 -26.50
CA ASP A 646 12.57 18.16 -26.68
C ASP A 646 11.44 17.25 -27.22
N GLU A 647 11.77 16.09 -27.80
CA GLU A 647 10.80 15.04 -28.15
C GLU A 647 10.57 14.10 -26.96
N PHE A 648 11.62 13.75 -26.20
CA PHE A 648 11.48 13.01 -24.94
C PHE A 648 10.69 13.77 -23.88
N LEU A 649 10.82 15.09 -23.78
CA LEU A 649 10.02 15.93 -22.87
C LEU A 649 8.53 15.90 -23.19
N LYS A 650 8.17 15.96 -24.48
CA LYS A 650 6.76 15.81 -24.93
C LYS A 650 6.24 14.40 -24.71
N LEU A 651 7.11 13.40 -24.84
CA LEU A 651 6.76 12.01 -24.51
C LEU A 651 6.52 11.86 -23.01
N ALA A 652 7.34 12.49 -22.16
CA ALA A 652 7.16 12.50 -20.72
C ALA A 652 5.84 13.17 -20.28
N GLU A 653 5.52 14.34 -20.84
CA GLU A 653 4.23 15.04 -20.62
C GLU A 653 3.03 14.16 -21.01
N ARG A 654 3.12 13.44 -22.14
CA ARG A 654 2.08 12.50 -22.56
C ARG A 654 1.95 11.32 -21.59
N ILE A 655 3.06 10.72 -21.18
CA ILE A 655 3.05 9.57 -20.26
C ILE A 655 2.49 9.99 -18.89
N SER A 656 2.90 11.15 -18.36
CA SER A 656 2.44 11.64 -17.06
C SER A 656 0.92 11.88 -17.05
N GLU A 657 0.35 12.37 -18.16
CA GLU A 657 -1.10 12.53 -18.29
C GLU A 657 -1.85 11.19 -18.47
N ASN A 658 -1.35 10.25 -19.28
CA ASN A 658 -2.07 9.00 -19.58
C ASN A 658 -1.97 7.96 -18.45
N LEU A 659 -0.88 7.96 -17.67
CA LEU A 659 -0.68 7.07 -16.52
C LEU A 659 -0.90 7.76 -15.16
N LYS A 660 -1.39 9.00 -15.15
CA LYS A 660 -1.55 9.88 -13.98
C LYS A 660 -2.04 9.18 -12.70
N TYR A 661 -3.14 8.45 -12.81
CA TYR A 661 -3.80 7.77 -11.70
C TYR A 661 -3.26 6.36 -11.39
N TYR A 662 -2.10 6.02 -11.97
CA TYR A 662 -1.31 4.82 -11.67
C TYR A 662 0.09 5.26 -11.20
N PRO A 663 0.21 5.79 -9.97
CA PRO A 663 1.31 6.68 -9.60
C PRO A 663 2.69 6.01 -9.65
N LEU A 664 2.78 4.74 -9.23
CA LEU A 664 4.04 3.99 -9.27
C LEU A 664 4.46 3.63 -10.70
N PRO A 665 3.63 2.97 -11.55
CA PRO A 665 3.96 2.78 -12.97
C PRO A 665 4.37 4.06 -13.70
N MET A 666 3.66 5.16 -13.45
CA MET A 666 3.94 6.49 -14.02
C MET A 666 5.29 7.05 -13.56
N SER A 667 5.55 7.04 -12.26
CA SER A 667 6.81 7.53 -11.69
C SER A 667 8.01 6.67 -12.13
N ASP A 668 7.88 5.34 -12.13
CA ASP A 668 8.95 4.42 -12.48
C ASP A 668 9.32 4.51 -13.97
N ILE A 669 8.35 4.53 -14.89
CA ILE A 669 8.66 4.60 -16.33
C ILE A 669 9.28 5.95 -16.71
N LEU A 670 8.92 7.04 -16.02
CA LEU A 670 9.51 8.36 -16.24
C LEU A 670 10.89 8.50 -15.60
N SER A 671 11.05 8.10 -14.34
CA SER A 671 12.30 8.30 -13.57
C SER A 671 13.38 7.28 -13.94
N ASN A 672 13.01 6.01 -14.14
CA ASN A 672 13.98 4.92 -14.28
C ASN A 672 14.24 4.54 -15.74
N LEU A 673 13.22 4.64 -16.63
CA LEU A 673 13.38 4.33 -18.05
C LEU A 673 13.57 5.59 -18.91
N LEU A 674 12.60 6.49 -19.00
CA LEU A 674 12.65 7.64 -19.92
C LEU A 674 13.82 8.58 -19.60
N SER A 675 14.00 8.94 -18.33
CA SER A 675 15.10 9.84 -17.91
C SER A 675 16.50 9.26 -18.16
N SER A 676 16.64 7.95 -18.42
CA SER A 676 17.94 7.37 -18.80
C SER A 676 18.42 7.80 -20.20
N TYR A 677 17.54 8.39 -21.02
CA TYR A 677 17.84 8.94 -22.35
C TYR A 677 18.03 10.46 -22.36
N VAL A 678 18.00 11.13 -21.20
CA VAL A 678 18.07 12.61 -21.09
C VAL A 678 19.29 13.00 -20.25
N GLU A 679 20.13 13.90 -20.78
CA GLU A 679 21.33 14.40 -20.07
C GLU A 679 21.14 15.82 -19.50
N ASP A 680 20.26 16.65 -20.08
CA ASP A 680 20.06 18.03 -19.66
C ASP A 680 19.33 18.15 -18.30
N GLU A 681 19.96 18.84 -17.34
CA GLU A 681 19.45 19.03 -15.98
C GLU A 681 18.12 19.81 -15.93
N ILE A 682 17.82 20.67 -16.91
CA ILE A 682 16.56 21.42 -16.98
C ILE A 682 15.45 20.51 -17.52
N ALA A 683 15.75 19.67 -18.51
CA ALA A 683 14.83 18.65 -19.01
C ALA A 683 14.48 17.63 -17.92
N LEU A 684 15.47 17.09 -17.20
CA LEU A 684 15.24 16.21 -16.05
C LEU A 684 14.35 16.88 -14.99
N SER A 685 14.65 18.15 -14.63
CA SER A 685 13.80 18.91 -13.70
C SER A 685 12.38 19.14 -14.23
N GLN A 686 12.14 19.20 -15.54
CA GLN A 686 10.79 19.27 -16.11
C GLN A 686 10.07 17.93 -16.01
N ILE A 687 10.76 16.81 -16.21
CA ILE A 687 10.21 15.46 -15.99
C ILE A 687 9.79 15.29 -14.52
N ASP A 688 10.65 15.69 -13.57
CA ASP A 688 10.31 15.72 -12.14
C ASP A 688 9.06 16.56 -11.86
N ASN A 689 8.92 17.73 -12.50
CA ASN A 689 7.72 18.56 -12.34
C ASN A 689 6.45 17.90 -12.91
N TYR A 690 6.54 17.16 -14.03
CA TYR A 690 5.41 16.40 -14.58
C TYR A 690 4.99 15.25 -13.65
N ILE A 691 5.96 14.53 -13.07
CA ILE A 691 5.71 13.51 -12.05
C ILE A 691 5.03 14.16 -10.84
N GLN A 692 5.61 15.21 -10.25
CA GLN A 692 5.07 15.89 -9.08
C GLN A 692 3.64 16.44 -9.32
N ALA A 693 3.37 17.01 -10.50
CA ALA A 693 2.02 17.46 -10.85
C ALA A 693 1.02 16.29 -10.89
N SER A 694 1.37 15.19 -11.57
CA SER A 694 0.52 14.00 -11.70
C SER A 694 0.30 13.30 -10.36
N LEU A 695 1.30 13.28 -9.47
CA LEU A 695 1.16 12.78 -8.10
C LEU A 695 0.21 13.66 -7.27
N ASN A 696 0.27 14.99 -7.39
CA ASN A 696 -0.65 15.88 -6.69
C ASN A 696 -2.10 15.74 -7.19
N ASP A 697 -2.31 15.53 -8.49
CA ASP A 697 -3.63 15.20 -9.05
C ASP A 697 -4.13 13.85 -8.51
N ALA A 698 -3.28 12.81 -8.54
CA ALA A 698 -3.64 11.46 -8.06
C ALA A 698 -3.89 11.39 -6.54
N ALA A 699 -3.23 12.23 -5.74
CA ALA A 699 -3.52 12.42 -4.32
C ALA A 699 -4.94 12.98 -4.04
N ASN A 700 -5.66 13.42 -5.08
CA ASN A 700 -7.03 13.91 -5.03
C ASN A 700 -8.02 13.10 -5.89
N ALA A 701 -7.63 11.92 -6.40
CA ALA A 701 -8.40 11.14 -7.37
C ALA A 701 -9.84 10.77 -6.90
N THR A 702 -10.77 10.70 -7.85
CA THR A 702 -12.17 10.31 -7.62
C THR A 702 -12.52 9.01 -8.36
N SER A 703 -13.70 8.45 -8.11
CA SER A 703 -14.22 7.31 -8.87
C SER A 703 -14.55 7.64 -10.33
N GLU A 704 -14.58 8.92 -10.72
CA GLU A 704 -14.65 9.34 -12.13
C GLU A 704 -13.28 9.28 -12.83
N ASP A 705 -12.19 9.27 -12.05
CA ASP A 705 -10.79 9.32 -12.54
C ASP A 705 -10.17 7.92 -12.74
N VAL A 706 -10.43 7.01 -11.79
CA VAL A 706 -9.82 5.67 -11.72
C VAL A 706 -10.70 4.71 -10.94
N LEU A 707 -10.63 3.41 -11.26
CA LEU A 707 -11.44 2.35 -10.62
C LEU A 707 -11.23 2.24 -9.11
N GLN A 708 -10.04 2.59 -8.62
CA GLN A 708 -9.62 2.45 -7.22
C GLN A 708 -8.96 3.75 -6.71
N PRO A 709 -9.76 4.81 -6.44
CA PRO A 709 -9.22 6.14 -6.14
C PRO A 709 -8.45 6.20 -4.80
N ASN A 710 -8.81 5.38 -3.81
CA ASN A 710 -8.12 5.41 -2.51
C ASN A 710 -6.73 4.76 -2.59
N ASP A 711 -6.53 3.76 -3.44
CA ASP A 711 -5.21 3.17 -3.68
C ASP A 711 -4.31 4.11 -4.49
N ALA A 712 -4.87 4.79 -5.49
CA ALA A 712 -4.19 5.85 -6.23
C ALA A 712 -3.73 6.98 -5.28
N LYS A 713 -4.61 7.48 -4.39
CA LYS A 713 -4.25 8.47 -3.35
C LYS A 713 -3.14 7.98 -2.44
N THR A 714 -3.26 6.74 -1.95
CA THR A 714 -2.31 6.15 -1.00
C THR A 714 -0.91 6.05 -1.62
N MET A 715 -0.81 5.54 -2.85
CA MET A 715 0.46 5.48 -3.57
C MET A 715 1.00 6.87 -3.91
N ALA A 716 0.14 7.80 -4.35
CA ALA A 716 0.56 9.16 -4.68
C ALA A 716 1.13 9.90 -3.46
N ASN A 717 0.45 9.84 -2.32
CA ASN A 717 0.94 10.43 -1.07
C ASN A 717 2.25 9.80 -0.59
N TYR A 718 2.38 8.47 -0.69
CA TYR A 718 3.65 7.79 -0.39
C TYR A 718 4.81 8.29 -1.26
N LEU A 719 4.60 8.44 -2.58
CA LEU A 719 5.63 8.94 -3.51
C LEU A 719 5.93 10.44 -3.34
N LEU A 720 4.96 11.23 -2.85
CA LEU A 720 5.17 12.63 -2.43
C LEU A 720 5.92 12.75 -1.10
N GLY A 721 6.04 11.67 -0.32
CA GLY A 721 6.58 11.68 1.04
C GLY A 721 5.59 12.18 2.10
N ASN A 722 4.30 12.24 1.78
CA ASN A 722 3.23 12.55 2.72
C ASN A 722 2.96 11.32 3.59
N THR A 723 3.15 11.42 4.91
CA THR A 723 2.90 10.33 5.85
C THR A 723 1.60 10.53 6.60
N GLU A 724 0.56 9.78 6.23
CA GLU A 724 -0.69 9.71 6.99
C GLU A 724 -0.53 8.85 8.27
N PRO A 725 -1.26 9.16 9.36
CA PRO A 725 -1.25 8.33 10.57
C PRO A 725 -1.91 6.97 10.32
N MET A 726 -1.39 5.92 10.96
CA MET A 726 -1.93 4.55 10.80
C MET A 726 -3.37 4.43 11.33
N ALA A 727 -3.64 5.10 12.44
CA ALA A 727 -4.95 5.16 13.06
C ALA A 727 -5.15 6.53 13.71
N THR A 728 -6.41 6.91 13.90
CA THR A 728 -6.80 8.14 14.58
C THR A 728 -7.75 7.84 15.74
N PHE A 729 -7.82 8.76 16.71
CA PHE A 729 -8.75 8.74 17.82
C PHE A 729 -9.16 10.17 18.16
N SER A 730 -10.39 10.36 18.64
CA SER A 730 -10.88 11.63 19.18
C SER A 730 -11.79 11.39 20.38
N PHE A 731 -11.77 12.25 21.39
CA PHE A 731 -12.74 12.25 22.48
C PHE A 731 -14.10 12.84 22.08
N ASP A 732 -14.16 13.64 21.01
CA ASP A 732 -15.36 14.31 20.52
C ASP A 732 -15.48 14.27 18.97
N GLY A 733 -16.52 14.93 18.43
CA GLY A 733 -16.86 14.90 17.01
C GLY A 733 -17.63 13.63 16.57
N GLU A 734 -17.62 13.35 15.27
CA GLU A 734 -18.35 12.21 14.68
C GLU A 734 -17.73 10.85 15.05
N ASN A 735 -16.41 10.80 15.23
CA ASN A 735 -15.65 9.60 15.62
C ASN A 735 -15.32 9.56 17.12
N ALA A 736 -16.13 10.22 17.96
CA ALA A 736 -15.93 10.31 19.40
C ALA A 736 -15.80 8.91 20.07
N GLY A 737 -14.66 8.69 20.70
CA GLY A 737 -14.29 7.45 21.38
C GLY A 737 -13.99 6.26 20.46
N LYS A 738 -13.83 6.46 19.15
CA LYS A 738 -13.43 5.42 18.21
C LYS A 738 -11.93 5.45 17.94
N ILE A 739 -11.32 4.27 17.80
CA ILE A 739 -10.07 4.12 17.06
C ILE A 739 -10.45 3.79 15.61
N VAL A 740 -9.99 4.60 14.65
CA VAL A 740 -10.30 4.45 13.22
C VAL A 740 -8.98 4.20 12.47
N LEU A 741 -8.88 3.07 11.77
CA LEU A 741 -7.74 2.77 10.89
C LEU A 741 -7.80 3.65 9.64
N ASN A 742 -6.62 4.03 9.12
CA ASN A 742 -6.52 4.56 7.77
C ASN A 742 -6.86 3.46 6.75
N ASP A 743 -7.55 3.82 5.67
CA ASP A 743 -7.96 2.92 4.57
C ASP A 743 -6.82 2.01 4.09
N MET A 744 -5.57 2.49 4.06
CA MET A 744 -4.39 1.72 3.65
C MET A 744 -4.05 0.51 4.55
N TYR A 745 -4.72 0.37 5.69
CA TYR A 745 -4.55 -0.72 6.68
C TYR A 745 -5.87 -1.48 6.92
N SER A 746 -6.89 -1.27 6.09
CA SER A 746 -8.23 -1.87 6.25
C SER A 746 -8.37 -3.32 5.75
N GLY A 747 -7.34 -3.86 5.08
CA GLY A 747 -7.37 -5.12 4.33
C GLY A 747 -7.38 -6.41 5.16
N GLU A 748 -8.59 -6.91 5.48
CA GLU A 748 -8.94 -8.16 6.19
C GLU A 748 -8.21 -8.49 7.51
N ASN A 749 -7.31 -7.62 7.97
CA ASN A 749 -6.41 -7.90 9.05
C ASN A 749 -7.04 -7.68 10.42
N GLN A 750 -6.60 -8.47 11.41
CA GLN A 750 -7.06 -8.27 12.78
C GLN A 750 -6.38 -7.05 13.41
N LEU A 751 -7.18 -6.11 13.88
CA LEU A 751 -6.75 -4.90 14.59
C LEU A 751 -6.48 -5.22 16.06
N LEU A 752 -5.30 -4.85 16.56
CA LEU A 752 -4.97 -4.90 17.98
C LEU A 752 -4.72 -3.48 18.50
N TYR A 753 -5.27 -3.20 19.69
CA TYR A 753 -5.04 -1.94 20.38
C TYR A 753 -4.69 -2.17 21.85
N SER A 754 -4.02 -1.20 22.46
CA SER A 754 -3.82 -1.11 23.91
C SER A 754 -4.05 0.32 24.37
N ILE A 755 -4.60 0.43 25.58
CA ILE A 755 -4.85 1.68 26.32
C ILE A 755 -4.17 1.64 27.71
N SER A 756 -3.24 0.69 27.91
CA SER A 756 -2.62 0.40 29.22
C SER A 756 -1.15 -0.05 29.09
N GLY A 757 -0.44 0.52 28.11
CA GLY A 757 0.98 0.25 27.85
C GLY A 757 1.25 -0.87 26.83
N ASP A 758 2.52 -1.21 26.62
CA ASP A 758 3.02 -2.02 25.49
C ASP A 758 3.13 -3.54 25.74
N GLY A 759 3.03 -3.99 26.99
CA GLY A 759 3.21 -5.39 27.39
C GLY A 759 2.22 -6.38 26.73
N GLU A 760 2.64 -7.63 26.48
CA GLU A 760 1.83 -8.59 25.71
C GLU A 760 0.40 -8.82 26.25
N GLU A 761 0.19 -8.71 27.57
CA GLU A 761 -1.13 -8.89 28.22
C GLU A 761 -2.07 -7.66 28.09
N SER A 762 -1.60 -6.49 27.63
CA SER A 762 -2.42 -5.27 27.48
C SER A 762 -3.15 -5.18 26.13
N TRP A 763 -2.74 -6.00 25.15
CA TRP A 763 -3.26 -5.95 23.78
C TRP A 763 -4.63 -6.61 23.66
N ILE A 764 -5.61 -5.83 23.22
CA ILE A 764 -6.98 -6.26 22.93
C ILE A 764 -7.11 -6.46 21.41
N ASN A 765 -7.51 -7.66 21.00
CA ASN A 765 -7.81 -7.96 19.60
C ASN A 765 -9.27 -7.56 19.30
N ALA A 766 -9.45 -6.58 18.41
CA ALA A 766 -10.76 -6.09 17.96
C ALA A 766 -11.40 -6.96 16.87
N GLY A 767 -10.65 -7.94 16.32
CA GLY A 767 -11.00 -8.70 15.14
C GLY A 767 -10.69 -7.92 13.85
N THR A 768 -11.17 -8.45 12.72
CA THR A 768 -11.08 -7.81 11.41
C THR A 768 -12.12 -6.69 11.32
N VAL A 769 -11.70 -5.46 11.63
CA VAL A 769 -12.54 -4.25 11.64
C VAL A 769 -11.75 -3.02 11.20
N THR A 770 -12.40 -2.06 10.55
CA THR A 770 -11.81 -0.76 10.14
C THR A 770 -11.90 0.31 11.23
N GLU A 771 -12.87 0.20 12.14
CA GLU A 771 -13.02 1.04 13.32
C GLU A 771 -13.46 0.22 14.54
N ILE A 772 -13.11 0.71 15.74
CA ILE A 772 -13.58 0.13 17.01
C ILE A 772 -13.98 1.24 17.99
N GLN A 773 -15.23 1.18 18.46
CA GLN A 773 -15.73 2.03 19.54
C GLN A 773 -15.20 1.54 20.88
N LEU A 774 -14.46 2.38 21.62
CA LEU A 774 -14.09 2.10 23.00
C LEU A 774 -15.32 2.20 23.92
N THR A 775 -15.42 1.29 24.88
CA THR A 775 -16.43 1.34 25.94
C THR A 775 -16.15 2.47 26.93
N GLU A 776 -17.15 2.91 27.71
CA GLU A 776 -16.97 3.94 28.76
C GLU A 776 -15.86 3.59 29.75
N GLU A 777 -15.72 2.31 30.12
CA GLU A 777 -14.67 1.82 31.03
C GLU A 777 -13.27 1.88 30.40
N GLN A 778 -13.17 1.74 29.07
CA GLN A 778 -11.92 1.88 28.32
C GLN A 778 -11.58 3.36 28.08
N LEU A 779 -12.55 4.19 27.72
CA LEU A 779 -12.37 5.64 27.56
C LEU A 779 -11.85 6.29 28.86
N ALA A 780 -12.31 5.81 30.02
CA ALA A 780 -11.83 6.27 31.33
C ALA A 780 -10.39 5.82 31.67
N GLN A 781 -9.77 4.94 30.87
CA GLN A 781 -8.37 4.50 31.03
C GLN A 781 -7.40 5.20 30.07
N VAL A 782 -7.89 5.79 28.98
CA VAL A 782 -7.07 6.53 28.01
C VAL A 782 -6.40 7.71 28.72
N ASN A 783 -5.06 7.75 28.67
CA ASN A 783 -4.24 8.73 29.39
C ASN A 783 -2.91 9.02 28.66
N ASP A 784 -2.24 10.10 29.06
CA ASP A 784 -1.00 10.64 28.46
C ASP A 784 0.26 9.80 28.72
N ASN A 785 0.25 8.93 29.73
CA ASN A 785 1.40 8.08 30.07
C ASN A 785 1.41 6.80 29.21
N ASP A 786 0.25 6.16 29.08
CA ASP A 786 0.12 4.90 28.32
C ASP A 786 -0.18 5.12 26.83
N ASN A 787 -0.81 6.26 26.49
CA ASN A 787 -1.30 6.61 25.15
C ASN A 787 -2.28 5.55 24.60
N ILE A 788 -2.66 5.66 23.31
CA ILE A 788 -3.33 4.56 22.61
C ILE A 788 -2.33 3.96 21.63
N LEU A 789 -2.00 2.68 21.85
CA LEU A 789 -1.11 1.92 20.96
C LEU A 789 -1.95 1.10 20.00
N VAL A 790 -1.60 1.11 18.71
CA VAL A 790 -2.35 0.41 17.65
C VAL A 790 -1.39 -0.40 16.79
N ARG A 791 -1.75 -1.64 16.47
CA ARG A 791 -0.99 -2.49 15.54
C ARG A 791 -1.89 -3.50 14.84
N LEU A 792 -1.34 -4.19 13.83
CA LEU A 792 -2.04 -5.25 13.12
C LEU A 792 -1.49 -6.62 13.56
N GLN A 793 -2.31 -7.66 13.45
CA GLN A 793 -1.95 -9.00 13.86
C GLN A 793 -0.71 -9.49 13.09
N GLY A 794 0.32 -9.86 13.85
CA GLY A 794 1.61 -10.29 13.32
C GLY A 794 2.69 -9.22 13.21
N THR A 795 2.40 -7.94 13.48
CA THR A 795 3.46 -6.91 13.58
C THR A 795 4.05 -6.85 15.00
N THR A 796 5.36 -6.62 15.09
CA THR A 796 6.04 -6.33 16.36
C THR A 796 6.03 -4.85 16.72
N ASN A 797 6.04 -3.99 15.69
CA ASN A 797 5.97 -2.54 15.86
C ASN A 797 4.50 -2.11 15.97
N TYR A 798 4.28 -1.01 16.69
CA TYR A 798 2.98 -0.38 16.88
C TYR A 798 3.08 1.11 16.56
N TYR A 799 1.96 1.68 16.11
CA TYR A 799 1.73 3.11 16.04
C TYR A 799 1.24 3.62 17.40
N THR A 800 1.62 4.84 17.76
CA THR A 800 1.15 5.52 18.97
C THR A 800 0.27 6.69 18.54
N ILE A 801 -0.97 6.73 19.02
CA ILE A 801 -1.78 7.93 18.99
C ILE A 801 -1.48 8.67 20.30
N ASP A 802 -0.77 9.80 20.18
CA ASP A 802 -0.34 10.59 21.33
C ASP A 802 -1.55 11.26 22.00
N ILE A 803 -1.72 10.97 23.29
CA ILE A 803 -2.76 11.52 24.16
C ILE A 803 -2.12 12.60 25.03
N THR A 804 -2.77 13.76 25.12
CA THR A 804 -2.29 14.89 25.92
C THR A 804 -3.09 15.03 27.21
N GLN A 805 -2.42 15.41 28.30
CA GLN A 805 -3.10 15.81 29.53
C GLN A 805 -3.63 17.23 29.37
N GLY A 806 -4.95 17.42 29.43
CA GLY A 806 -5.53 18.75 29.44
C GLY A 806 -5.10 19.55 30.67
N GLU A 807 -4.61 20.77 30.47
CA GLU A 807 -4.26 21.71 31.53
C GLU A 807 -5.12 22.97 31.40
N LEU A 808 -5.72 23.44 32.49
CA LEU A 808 -6.53 24.67 32.47
C LEU A 808 -5.69 25.86 31.96
N PRO A 809 -6.20 26.69 31.03
CA PRO A 809 -5.44 27.81 30.49
C PRO A 809 -5.10 28.82 31.58
N ASN A 810 -3.91 29.41 31.49
CA ASN A 810 -3.56 30.56 32.31
C ASN A 810 -4.27 31.85 31.82
N THR A 811 -4.87 31.84 30.63
CA THR A 811 -5.60 32.96 30.01
C THR A 811 -7.01 33.13 30.58
N ALA A 812 -7.67 32.05 31.03
CA ALA A 812 -9.03 32.11 31.59
C ALA A 812 -9.09 32.99 32.86
N TYR A 813 -9.53 34.24 32.68
CA TYR A 813 -9.60 35.27 33.71
C TYR A 813 -11.02 35.41 34.26
N LEU A 814 -11.16 35.32 35.58
CA LEU A 814 -12.40 35.73 36.26
C LEU A 814 -12.40 37.24 36.41
N ASN A 815 -13.38 37.90 35.80
CA ASN A 815 -13.69 39.30 36.05
C ASN A 815 -14.90 39.38 36.99
N ASP A 816 -14.63 39.59 38.28
CA ASP A 816 -15.66 39.63 39.34
C ASP A 816 -16.60 40.84 39.16
N ASN A 817 -16.08 41.98 38.69
CA ASN A 817 -16.88 43.18 38.42
C ASN A 817 -17.90 42.96 37.28
N GLU A 818 -17.58 42.13 36.28
CA GLU A 818 -18.48 41.76 35.18
C GLU A 818 -19.36 40.52 35.47
N ASN A 819 -19.07 39.76 36.53
CA ASN A 819 -19.62 38.43 36.81
C ASN A 819 -19.36 37.42 35.67
N LYS A 820 -18.19 37.47 35.01
CA LYS A 820 -17.88 36.68 33.80
C LYS A 820 -16.46 36.09 33.79
N PHE A 821 -16.26 35.11 32.92
CA PHE A 821 -14.93 34.66 32.48
C PHE A 821 -14.59 35.24 31.10
N TYR A 822 -13.32 35.57 30.90
CA TYR A 822 -12.74 36.04 29.64
C TYR A 822 -11.49 35.23 29.28
N GLY A 823 -11.12 35.19 28.01
CA GLY A 823 -9.95 34.44 27.53
C GLY A 823 -10.23 32.94 27.46
N ILE A 824 -11.41 32.58 26.95
CA ILE A 824 -11.86 31.19 26.78
C ILE A 824 -11.48 30.72 25.36
N ASP A 825 -10.23 30.30 25.21
CA ASP A 825 -9.69 29.77 23.95
C ASP A 825 -9.83 28.24 23.82
N GLU A 826 -10.17 27.57 24.91
CA GLU A 826 -10.29 26.11 25.02
C GLU A 826 -11.75 25.68 25.27
N PRO A 827 -12.14 24.43 24.96
CA PRO A 827 -13.47 23.90 25.23
C PRO A 827 -13.67 23.65 26.74
N LEU A 828 -13.96 24.73 27.47
CA LEU A 828 -14.25 24.70 28.91
C LEU A 828 -15.69 24.26 29.18
N GLU A 829 -15.88 23.59 30.31
CA GLU A 829 -17.19 23.33 30.91
C GLU A 829 -17.19 23.76 32.39
N TYR A 830 -18.37 24.07 32.92
CA TYR A 830 -18.58 24.54 34.29
C TYR A 830 -19.71 23.81 35.02
N HIS A 831 -19.67 23.82 36.36
CA HIS A 831 -20.83 23.52 37.20
C HIS A 831 -20.88 24.44 38.44
N THR A 832 -22.07 24.61 39.02
CA THR A 832 -22.34 25.53 40.16
C THR A 832 -22.66 24.78 41.45
N GLY A 833 -22.07 23.60 41.62
CA GLY A 833 -22.32 22.70 42.77
C GLY A 833 -23.56 21.81 42.66
N ASP A 834 -24.30 21.88 41.55
CA ASP A 834 -25.36 20.91 41.18
C ASP A 834 -24.80 19.56 40.69
N GLY A 835 -23.54 19.55 40.24
CA GLY A 835 -22.84 18.38 39.71
C GLY A 835 -23.16 18.11 38.24
N ILE A 836 -23.74 19.09 37.54
CA ILE A 836 -24.10 18.99 36.13
C ILE A 836 -23.19 19.95 35.34
N TRP A 837 -22.23 19.36 34.62
CA TRP A 837 -21.36 20.09 33.72
C TRP A 837 -22.12 20.63 32.50
N LYS A 838 -21.75 21.84 32.08
CA LYS A 838 -22.34 22.61 30.97
C LYS A 838 -21.21 23.35 30.25
N ASP A 839 -21.27 23.47 28.93
CA ASP A 839 -20.29 24.25 28.17
C ASP A 839 -20.19 25.69 28.70
N LEU A 840 -18.96 26.19 28.86
CA LEU A 840 -18.67 27.55 29.31
C LEU A 840 -18.31 28.44 28.12
N THR A 841 -19.04 29.53 27.95
CA THR A 841 -18.84 30.54 26.91
C THR A 841 -18.80 31.94 27.52
N GLU A 842 -18.13 32.90 26.87
CA GLU A 842 -17.89 34.25 27.42
C GLU A 842 -19.16 35.11 27.63
N ASP A 843 -20.30 34.71 27.05
CA ASP A 843 -21.60 35.34 27.26
C ASP A 843 -22.29 34.91 28.56
N ILE A 844 -21.81 33.85 29.23
CA ILE A 844 -22.41 33.34 30.48
C ILE A 844 -22.02 34.23 31.66
N ARG A 845 -23.04 34.72 32.37
CA ARG A 845 -22.91 35.56 33.57
C ARG A 845 -23.30 34.79 34.85
N PHE A 846 -22.57 35.03 35.92
CA PHE A 846 -22.71 34.36 37.22
C PHE A 846 -23.05 35.35 38.34
N ASP A 847 -24.32 35.74 38.42
CA ASP A 847 -24.75 36.80 39.36
C ASP A 847 -24.89 36.31 40.82
N GLY A 848 -24.34 37.11 41.75
CA GLY A 848 -24.42 36.94 43.20
C GLY A 848 -23.26 36.13 43.81
N ASP A 849 -23.33 35.84 45.12
CA ASP A 849 -22.35 35.02 45.84
C ASP A 849 -22.40 33.55 45.37
N ILE A 850 -21.67 33.22 44.30
CA ILE A 850 -21.68 31.88 43.68
C ILE A 850 -20.27 31.33 43.43
N ASN A 851 -20.10 30.03 43.73
CA ASN A 851 -18.90 29.29 43.35
C ASN A 851 -19.13 28.59 42.01
N VAL A 852 -18.19 28.78 41.09
CA VAL A 852 -18.18 28.16 39.76
C VAL A 852 -16.93 27.32 39.64
N THR A 853 -17.08 26.03 39.41
CA THR A 853 -15.95 25.13 39.13
C THR A 853 -15.89 24.89 37.64
N ILE A 854 -14.71 25.07 37.04
CA ILE A 854 -14.45 24.91 35.61
C ILE A 854 -13.37 23.84 35.36
N ARG A 855 -13.38 23.25 34.16
CA ARG A 855 -12.33 22.39 33.60
C ARG A 855 -12.38 22.40 32.06
N ILE A 856 -11.31 22.01 31.39
CA ILE A 856 -11.36 21.62 29.97
C ILE A 856 -12.09 20.28 29.88
N LYS A 857 -13.07 20.17 28.98
CA LYS A 857 -13.67 18.88 28.61
C LYS A 857 -12.75 18.13 27.65
N ALA A 858 -12.77 16.79 27.72
CA ALA A 858 -11.98 15.99 26.79
C ALA A 858 -12.43 16.24 25.34
N HIS A 859 -11.48 16.49 24.45
CA HIS A 859 -11.67 16.87 23.05
C HIS A 859 -10.45 16.42 22.23
N GLU A 860 -10.62 16.10 20.95
CA GLU A 860 -9.53 15.59 20.10
C GLU A 860 -8.72 14.48 20.81
N THR A 861 -7.39 14.55 20.90
CA THR A 861 -6.58 13.63 21.73
C THR A 861 -6.28 14.16 23.14
N THR A 862 -6.90 15.27 23.55
CA THR A 862 -6.72 15.93 24.85
C THR A 862 -7.72 15.41 25.89
N THR A 863 -7.19 14.86 26.99
CA THR A 863 -8.01 14.43 28.13
C THR A 863 -8.57 15.61 28.94
N GLN A 864 -9.62 15.37 29.74
CA GLN A 864 -10.17 16.38 30.65
C GLN A 864 -9.11 16.94 31.61
N SER A 865 -9.18 18.24 31.92
CA SER A 865 -8.25 18.83 32.89
C SER A 865 -8.66 18.59 34.35
N ALA A 866 -7.74 18.90 35.26
CA ALA A 866 -8.09 19.11 36.66
C ALA A 866 -9.13 20.24 36.82
N GLU A 867 -9.98 20.11 37.84
CA GLU A 867 -11.02 21.08 38.20
C GLU A 867 -10.45 22.27 38.98
N LYS A 868 -10.95 23.48 38.70
CA LYS A 868 -10.60 24.69 39.46
C LYS A 868 -11.86 25.48 39.82
N THR A 869 -12.06 25.68 41.13
CA THR A 869 -13.16 26.50 41.65
C THR A 869 -12.75 27.96 41.76
N PHE A 870 -13.63 28.81 41.26
CA PHE A 870 -13.60 30.27 41.38
C PHE A 870 -14.85 30.73 42.14
N SER A 871 -14.81 31.95 42.66
CA SER A 871 -15.91 32.56 43.41
C SER A 871 -16.23 33.92 42.80
N PHE A 872 -17.50 34.15 42.48
CA PHE A 872 -18.05 35.47 42.20
C PHE A 872 -18.66 36.05 43.47
N SER A 873 -18.62 37.38 43.61
CA SER A 873 -19.22 38.09 44.74
C SER A 873 -20.46 38.88 44.36
N ASP A 874 -21.40 39.00 45.29
CA ASP A 874 -22.53 39.90 45.13
C ASP A 874 -22.03 41.37 45.18
N ASN A 875 -21.94 42.01 44.01
CA ASN A 875 -21.38 43.35 43.78
C ASN A 875 -22.20 44.52 44.39
N THR A 876 -22.82 44.30 45.55
CA THR A 876 -23.77 45.20 46.25
C THR A 876 -23.07 46.21 47.19
N SER A 877 -21.97 46.81 46.71
CA SER A 877 -21.28 47.88 47.45
C SER A 877 -22.19 49.11 47.65
N THR A 878 -22.36 49.54 48.91
CA THR A 878 -23.20 50.69 49.28
C THR A 878 -22.55 52.05 49.02
N ASP A 879 -21.23 52.07 48.77
CA ASP A 879 -20.43 53.29 48.78
C ASP A 879 -20.00 53.72 47.35
N ARG A 880 -19.97 52.76 46.42
CA ARG A 880 -19.75 52.96 44.98
C ARG A 880 -20.31 51.77 44.19
N LYS A 881 -20.78 51.99 42.98
CA LYS A 881 -21.32 50.95 42.09
C LYS A 881 -20.49 50.88 40.81
N TYR A 882 -20.12 49.68 40.38
CA TYR A 882 -19.33 49.48 39.16
C TYR A 882 -20.17 49.80 37.91
N ILE A 883 -19.53 50.42 36.91
CA ILE A 883 -20.11 50.69 35.60
C ILE A 883 -19.58 49.60 34.64
N THR A 884 -20.49 48.73 34.20
CA THR A 884 -20.18 47.59 33.33
C THR A 884 -19.69 48.02 31.94
N ILE A 885 -18.90 47.16 31.31
CA ILE A 885 -18.22 47.47 30.04
C ILE A 885 -19.19 47.75 28.88
N ASP A 886 -20.41 47.20 28.92
CA ASP A 886 -21.47 47.44 27.93
C ASP A 886 -22.02 48.88 27.97
N ARG A 887 -21.77 49.61 29.06
CA ARG A 887 -22.11 51.03 29.23
C ARG A 887 -21.00 51.99 28.81
N ILE A 888 -19.84 51.50 28.37
CA ILE A 888 -18.70 52.33 27.98
C ILE A 888 -18.18 52.05 26.57
N THR A 889 -17.65 53.08 25.93
CA THR A 889 -16.98 53.00 24.62
C THR A 889 -15.72 53.86 24.60
N VAL A 890 -14.70 53.46 23.83
CA VAL A 890 -13.56 54.34 23.50
C VAL A 890 -14.06 55.39 22.50
N GLU A 891 -13.98 56.67 22.87
CA GLU A 891 -14.35 57.79 21.99
C GLU A 891 -13.13 58.32 21.21
N ASP A 892 -11.94 58.36 21.83
CA ASP A 892 -10.74 59.01 21.26
C ASP A 892 -9.45 58.56 21.97
N VAL A 893 -8.36 58.33 21.23
CA VAL A 893 -7.01 58.03 21.77
C VAL A 893 -5.93 58.83 21.06
N SER A 894 -4.83 59.08 21.76
CA SER A 894 -3.65 59.72 21.15
C SER A 894 -2.97 58.84 20.09
N SER A 895 -2.86 57.53 20.35
CA SER A 895 -2.40 56.52 19.40
C SER A 895 -2.66 55.09 19.89
N GLU A 896 -2.49 54.10 19.01
CA GLU A 896 -2.54 52.67 19.33
C GLU A 896 -1.55 51.84 18.49
N GLU A 897 -0.96 50.80 19.08
CA GLU A 897 -0.01 49.89 18.43
C GLU A 897 -0.75 48.68 17.81
N ALA A 898 -1.62 48.97 16.84
CA ALA A 898 -2.47 47.98 16.19
C ALA A 898 -1.69 46.89 15.42
N SER A 899 -0.41 47.12 15.06
CA SER A 899 0.43 46.12 14.38
C SER A 899 0.82 44.93 15.27
N HIS A 900 0.59 45.06 16.58
CA HIS A 900 0.80 44.02 17.60
C HIS A 900 -0.49 43.80 18.42
N GLU A 901 -1.66 44.04 17.82
CA GLU A 901 -3.00 43.84 18.41
C GLU A 901 -3.30 44.64 19.69
N ASN A 902 -2.44 45.60 20.06
CA ASN A 902 -2.55 46.40 21.30
C ASN A 902 -3.51 47.60 21.15
N MET A 903 -4.71 47.35 20.65
CA MET A 903 -5.72 48.34 20.30
C MET A 903 -6.36 49.01 21.52
N ALA A 904 -6.90 50.21 21.35
CA ALA A 904 -7.53 50.99 22.43
C ALA A 904 -8.69 50.26 23.12
N GLN A 905 -9.45 49.47 22.36
CA GLN A 905 -10.60 48.72 22.88
C GLN A 905 -10.21 47.70 23.96
N ASN A 906 -8.99 47.16 23.92
CA ASN A 906 -8.49 46.21 24.91
C ASN A 906 -8.46 46.82 26.33
N ALA A 907 -8.32 48.15 26.44
CA ALA A 907 -8.36 48.82 27.75
C ALA A 907 -9.74 48.76 28.44
N ILE A 908 -10.81 48.36 27.74
CA ILE A 908 -12.19 48.31 28.25
C ILE A 908 -12.95 47.04 27.81
N ASN A 909 -12.27 45.95 27.43
CA ASN A 909 -12.92 44.70 27.02
C ASN A 909 -13.23 43.74 28.19
N GLY A 910 -12.67 44.00 29.39
CA GLY A 910 -12.84 43.17 30.57
C GLY A 910 -11.79 42.07 30.78
N ASP A 911 -10.85 41.90 29.85
CA ASP A 911 -9.78 40.90 29.94
C ASP A 911 -8.42 41.52 30.29
N ILE A 912 -7.93 41.21 31.49
CA ILE A 912 -6.63 41.66 32.02
C ILE A 912 -5.41 41.16 31.21
N ASN A 913 -5.58 40.11 30.41
CA ASN A 913 -4.49 39.53 29.60
C ASN A 913 -4.25 40.31 28.30
N THR A 914 -5.27 41.00 27.79
CA THR A 914 -5.13 41.93 26.67
C THR A 914 -4.68 43.31 27.14
N ILE A 915 -4.07 44.11 26.26
CA ILE A 915 -3.65 45.47 26.60
C ILE A 915 -3.88 46.45 25.44
N TRP A 916 -4.13 47.71 25.78
CA TRP A 916 -3.88 48.84 24.89
C TRP A 916 -2.44 49.35 25.10
N HIS A 917 -1.81 49.82 24.02
CA HIS A 917 -0.53 50.52 24.09
C HIS A 917 -0.43 51.62 23.02
N THR A 918 0.09 52.80 23.37
CA THR A 918 0.44 53.86 22.40
C THR A 918 1.54 53.41 21.43
N LEU A 919 1.60 53.97 20.22
CA LEU A 919 2.59 53.62 19.18
C LEU A 919 4.03 53.53 19.72
N TRP A 920 4.74 52.45 19.37
CA TRP A 920 6.10 52.16 19.86
C TRP A 920 7.20 52.99 19.18
N ASP A 921 6.89 53.70 18.10
CA ASP A 921 7.83 54.57 17.38
C ASP A 921 8.22 55.84 18.16
N GLY A 922 7.52 56.13 19.27
CA GLY A 922 7.76 57.28 20.13
C GLY A 922 7.24 58.61 19.56
N SER A 923 6.37 58.57 18.54
CA SER A 923 5.74 59.75 17.96
C SER A 923 4.65 60.37 18.85
N ASP A 924 4.01 59.55 19.70
CA ASP A 924 2.95 59.98 20.62
C ASP A 924 3.51 60.66 21.88
N THR A 925 3.37 61.99 21.92
CA THR A 925 3.71 62.80 23.09
C THR A 925 2.52 63.14 23.98
N ASP A 926 1.29 62.88 23.52
CA ASP A 926 0.06 63.37 24.14
C ASP A 926 -0.56 62.31 25.07
N ARG A 927 -0.44 61.02 24.71
CA ARG A 927 -0.62 59.84 25.58
C ARG A 927 -1.88 59.91 26.43
N TYR A 928 -3.02 59.76 25.77
CA TYR A 928 -4.32 59.75 26.42
C TYR A 928 -5.27 58.73 25.81
N ILE A 929 -6.24 58.33 26.62
CA ILE A 929 -7.43 57.58 26.22
C ILE A 929 -8.67 58.27 26.76
N THR A 930 -9.70 58.34 25.93
CA THR A 930 -10.99 58.98 26.22
C THR A 930 -12.07 57.93 26.19
N ILE A 931 -12.66 57.67 27.35
CA ILE A 931 -13.81 56.78 27.52
C ILE A 931 -15.09 57.62 27.60
N LYS A 932 -16.16 57.10 27.04
CA LYS A 932 -17.50 57.67 27.04
C LYS A 932 -18.49 56.69 27.62
N PHE A 933 -19.36 57.21 28.48
CA PHE A 933 -20.50 56.51 29.04
C PHE A 933 -21.74 56.65 28.15
N ASP A 934 -22.60 55.64 28.17
CA ASP A 934 -23.92 55.63 27.52
C ASP A 934 -24.78 56.86 27.88
N GLU A 935 -24.79 57.23 29.16
CA GLU A 935 -25.40 58.45 29.71
C GLU A 935 -24.44 59.19 30.68
N ALA A 936 -24.87 60.31 31.26
CA ALA A 936 -24.05 61.04 32.22
C ALA A 936 -24.14 60.41 33.62
N VAL A 937 -23.00 59.99 34.17
CA VAL A 937 -22.88 59.33 35.49
C VAL A 937 -22.26 60.27 36.53
N LYS A 938 -22.49 59.99 37.82
CA LYS A 938 -21.77 60.63 38.93
C LYS A 938 -20.53 59.82 39.29
N LEU A 939 -19.42 60.06 38.59
CA LEU A 939 -18.19 59.29 38.76
C LEU A 939 -17.61 59.48 40.16
N SER A 940 -17.55 58.41 40.95
CA SER A 940 -17.03 58.37 42.33
C SER A 940 -15.58 57.90 42.37
N ALA A 941 -15.22 56.92 41.53
CA ALA A 941 -13.84 56.45 41.36
C ALA A 941 -13.55 56.01 39.92
N PHE A 942 -12.27 56.00 39.58
CA PHE A 942 -11.72 55.43 38.35
C PHE A 942 -10.51 54.56 38.72
N GLU A 943 -10.42 53.37 38.16
CA GLU A 943 -9.32 52.44 38.37
C GLU A 943 -8.56 52.15 37.08
N TYR A 944 -7.24 52.17 37.19
CA TYR A 944 -6.30 51.86 36.14
C TYR A 944 -5.56 50.57 36.52
N THR A 945 -5.73 49.53 35.71
CA THR A 945 -4.93 48.30 35.80
C THR A 945 -3.80 48.37 34.75
N PRO A 946 -2.53 48.47 35.17
CA PRO A 946 -1.39 48.44 34.25
C PRO A 946 -1.27 47.09 33.51
N ARG A 947 -0.55 47.06 32.38
CA ARG A 947 -0.20 45.79 31.72
C ARG A 947 0.56 44.85 32.67
N GLN A 948 0.26 43.56 32.63
CA GLN A 948 0.79 42.57 33.58
C GLN A 948 2.21 42.08 33.18
N ASP A 949 2.44 41.89 31.88
CA ASP A 949 3.61 41.25 31.28
C ASP A 949 4.92 42.08 31.31
N SER A 950 4.83 43.41 31.22
CA SER A 950 5.99 44.30 31.05
C SER A 950 5.84 45.66 31.72
N GLY A 951 6.95 46.36 31.95
CA GLY A 951 6.93 47.71 32.50
C GLY A 951 6.65 48.82 31.49
N ASN A 952 6.74 48.56 30.17
CA ASN A 952 6.67 49.63 29.17
C ASN A 952 5.28 50.28 29.11
N GLY A 953 5.23 51.61 29.05
CA GLY A 953 3.97 52.35 29.02
C GLY A 953 3.17 52.38 30.34
N ARG A 954 3.66 51.79 31.44
CA ARG A 954 2.96 51.92 32.73
C ARG A 954 2.97 53.39 33.19
N VAL A 955 1.80 53.89 33.61
CA VAL A 955 1.64 55.29 34.02
C VAL A 955 2.30 55.53 35.38
N LEU A 956 3.13 56.58 35.49
CA LEU A 956 3.82 57.02 36.70
C LEU A 956 3.24 58.32 37.26
N SER A 957 2.82 59.21 36.37
CA SER A 957 2.16 60.48 36.70
C SER A 957 1.03 60.74 35.69
N TYR A 958 -0.09 61.29 36.16
CA TYR A 958 -1.33 61.36 35.40
C TYR A 958 -2.15 62.63 35.64
N GLU A 959 -3.02 62.92 34.68
CA GLU A 959 -4.15 63.85 34.80
C GLU A 959 -5.43 63.16 34.31
N VAL A 960 -6.54 63.35 35.02
CA VAL A 960 -7.88 62.89 34.61
C VAL A 960 -8.75 64.12 34.37
N TYR A 961 -9.24 64.25 33.14
CA TYR A 961 -10.22 65.26 32.76
C TYR A 961 -11.60 64.63 32.60
N THR A 962 -12.65 65.34 32.98
CA THR A 962 -14.03 64.93 32.73
C THR A 962 -14.78 65.97 31.91
N SER A 963 -15.80 65.53 31.18
CA SER A 963 -16.67 66.38 30.37
C SER A 963 -18.10 65.81 30.30
N LEU A 964 -19.09 66.67 30.03
CA LEU A 964 -20.46 66.29 29.72
C LEU A 964 -20.74 66.28 28.20
N ASP A 965 -19.87 66.85 27.37
CA ASP A 965 -20.11 67.05 25.94
C ASP A 965 -18.94 66.68 25.01
N GLY A 966 -17.85 66.18 25.60
CA GLY A 966 -16.60 65.79 24.91
C GLY A 966 -15.73 66.97 24.46
N LYS A 967 -16.12 68.23 24.75
CA LYS A 967 -15.46 69.45 24.23
C LYS A 967 -14.96 70.35 25.34
N ASP A 968 -15.82 70.63 26.33
CA ASP A 968 -15.46 71.41 27.50
C ASP A 968 -14.93 70.46 28.59
N TRP A 969 -13.61 70.46 28.79
CA TRP A 969 -12.89 69.55 29.68
C TRP A 969 -12.50 70.23 31.00
N LYS A 970 -12.80 69.57 32.12
CA LYS A 970 -12.41 69.98 33.48
C LYS A 970 -11.38 69.01 34.04
N LEU A 971 -10.26 69.51 34.56
CA LEU A 971 -9.33 68.70 35.35
C LEU A 971 -10.01 68.29 36.66
N SER A 972 -10.19 66.99 36.86
CA SER A 972 -10.97 66.42 37.96
C SER A 972 -10.13 65.58 38.92
N ALA A 973 -9.00 65.03 38.47
CA ALA A 973 -7.96 64.47 39.34
C ALA A 973 -6.56 64.61 38.70
N SER A 974 -5.50 64.60 39.50
CA SER A 974 -4.12 64.44 39.03
C SER A 974 -3.23 63.85 40.12
N GLY A 975 -2.15 63.18 39.73
CA GLY A 975 -1.24 62.51 40.65
C GLY A 975 0.11 62.19 40.02
N TYR A 976 1.07 61.82 40.87
CA TYR A 976 2.45 61.51 40.46
C TYR A 976 3.09 60.51 41.42
N GLY A 977 4.09 59.78 40.93
CA GLY A 977 4.89 58.86 41.74
C GLY A 977 4.23 57.49 41.97
N TRP A 978 3.36 57.04 41.07
CA TRP A 978 2.97 55.62 41.03
C TRP A 978 4.20 54.74 40.74
N GLU A 979 4.29 53.60 41.42
CA GLU A 979 5.35 52.64 41.20
C GLU A 979 5.20 51.88 39.87
N ASN A 980 6.32 51.56 39.22
CA ASN A 980 6.34 50.69 38.04
C ASN A 980 6.13 49.22 38.44
N ASN A 981 4.90 48.88 38.79
CA ASN A 981 4.44 47.51 39.06
C ASN A 981 3.06 47.27 38.42
N ALA A 982 2.61 46.01 38.39
CA ALA A 982 1.38 45.59 37.74
C ALA A 982 0.11 45.80 38.59
N GLU A 983 0.27 46.22 39.85
CA GLU A 983 -0.83 46.40 40.81
C GLU A 983 -1.85 47.42 40.30
N LYS A 984 -3.15 47.16 40.53
CA LYS A 984 -4.23 48.11 40.22
C LYS A 984 -4.00 49.46 40.93
N LYS A 985 -4.41 50.56 40.30
CA LYS A 985 -4.29 51.93 40.81
C LYS A 985 -5.67 52.59 40.86
N THR A 986 -6.12 52.99 42.04
CA THR A 986 -7.42 53.64 42.25
C THR A 986 -7.28 55.15 42.35
N ILE A 987 -8.15 55.88 41.65
CA ILE A 987 -8.29 57.34 41.69
C ILE A 987 -9.67 57.65 42.26
N GLU A 988 -9.68 58.16 43.49
CA GLU A 988 -10.87 58.57 44.21
C GLU A 988 -11.24 60.03 43.89
N PHE A 989 -12.50 60.31 43.59
CA PHE A 989 -12.99 61.68 43.49
C PHE A 989 -13.59 62.11 44.84
N GLU A 990 -12.88 62.96 45.61
CA GLU A 990 -13.31 63.46 46.94
C GLU A 990 -14.72 64.08 46.96
N THR A 991 -15.24 64.46 45.80
CA THR A 991 -16.65 64.75 45.56
C THR A 991 -17.02 64.17 44.20
N PRO A 992 -18.05 63.31 44.09
CA PRO A 992 -18.44 62.68 42.83
C PRO A 992 -18.63 63.69 41.70
N VAL A 993 -18.11 63.35 40.52
CA VAL A 993 -18.04 64.26 39.37
C VAL A 993 -19.02 63.82 38.29
N GLU A 994 -20.00 64.66 38.01
CA GLU A 994 -20.93 64.46 36.89
C GLU A 994 -20.17 64.51 35.56
N ALA A 995 -20.23 63.41 34.79
CA ALA A 995 -19.45 63.22 33.57
C ALA A 995 -20.15 62.24 32.61
N GLN A 996 -20.10 62.53 31.31
CA GLN A 996 -20.37 61.53 30.26
C GLN A 996 -19.07 61.06 29.58
N TYR A 997 -17.97 61.81 29.72
CA TYR A 997 -16.66 61.48 29.14
C TYR A 997 -15.55 61.63 30.18
N VAL A 998 -14.59 60.70 30.14
CA VAL A 998 -13.35 60.72 30.94
C VAL A 998 -12.16 60.62 30.01
N LYS A 999 -11.23 61.58 30.10
CA LYS A 999 -9.95 61.55 29.39
C LYS A 999 -8.83 61.35 30.41
N PHE A 1000 -8.19 60.18 30.35
CA PHE A 1000 -7.07 59.80 31.19
C PHE A 1000 -5.77 60.05 30.42
N VAL A 1001 -4.87 60.87 30.98
CA VAL A 1001 -3.64 61.35 30.34
C VAL A 1001 -2.43 60.92 31.16
N ALA A 1002 -1.46 60.26 30.52
CA ALA A 1002 -0.17 59.95 31.13
C ALA A 1002 0.80 61.13 30.96
N THR A 1003 0.91 61.97 32.00
CA THR A 1003 1.91 63.06 32.03
C THR A 1003 3.33 62.53 32.18
N GLU A 1004 3.50 61.37 32.81
CA GLU A 1004 4.72 60.57 32.80
C GLU A 1004 4.38 59.08 32.74
N GLY A 1005 4.98 58.35 31.80
CA GLY A 1005 4.85 56.91 31.67
C GLY A 1005 6.19 56.25 31.35
N VAL A 1006 6.35 54.99 31.74
CA VAL A 1006 7.61 54.24 31.55
C VAL A 1006 7.96 54.15 30.07
N GLY A 1007 9.22 54.40 29.74
CA GLY A 1007 9.70 54.45 28.34
C GLY A 1007 9.26 55.69 27.56
N GLY A 1008 8.39 56.52 28.14
CA GLY A 1008 7.76 57.65 27.46
C GLY A 1008 6.41 57.31 26.81
N PHE A 1009 5.87 56.12 27.02
CA PHE A 1009 4.62 55.62 26.42
C PHE A 1009 3.45 55.57 27.43
N MET A 1010 2.26 55.16 26.97
CA MET A 1010 1.12 54.79 27.82
C MET A 1010 0.56 53.42 27.41
N SER A 1011 0.09 52.65 28.40
CA SER A 1011 -0.54 51.34 28.22
C SER A 1011 -1.51 51.04 29.35
N ALA A 1012 -2.55 50.25 29.09
CA ALA A 1012 -3.53 49.80 30.08
C ALA A 1012 -3.97 48.37 29.77
N ALA A 1013 -4.15 47.53 30.78
CA ALA A 1013 -4.88 46.27 30.66
C ALA A 1013 -6.38 46.51 30.85
N MET A 1014 -6.77 47.24 31.91
CA MET A 1014 -8.18 47.59 32.15
C MET A 1014 -8.32 49.02 32.69
N LEU A 1015 -9.44 49.65 32.32
CA LEU A 1015 -9.93 50.94 32.80
C LEU A 1015 -11.34 50.74 33.33
N GLU A 1016 -11.48 50.80 34.65
CA GLU A 1016 -12.72 50.46 35.36
C GLU A 1016 -13.29 51.73 36.02
N PHE A 1017 -14.61 51.92 35.94
CA PHE A 1017 -15.26 53.16 36.38
C PHE A 1017 -16.37 52.84 37.38
N TYR A 1018 -16.54 53.73 38.37
CA TYR A 1018 -17.51 53.53 39.44
C TYR A 1018 -18.35 54.80 39.61
N GLU A 1019 -19.67 54.63 39.70
CA GLU A 1019 -20.61 55.69 40.03
C GLU A 1019 -20.85 55.78 41.55
N ASP A 1020 -21.30 56.96 42.00
CA ASP A 1020 -21.71 57.23 43.38
C ASP A 1020 -23.04 56.52 43.69
N ALA A 1021 -22.97 55.50 44.54
CA ALA A 1021 -24.15 54.75 44.99
C ALA A 1021 -25.05 55.55 45.95
N SER A 1022 -24.60 56.70 46.46
CA SER A 1022 -25.32 57.48 47.47
C SER A 1022 -26.42 58.42 46.92
N SER A 1023 -26.83 58.26 45.66
CA SER A 1023 -27.93 59.06 45.09
C SER A 1023 -28.88 58.35 44.11
N GLU A 1024 -29.35 57.15 44.46
CA GLU A 1024 -30.74 56.81 44.12
C GLU A 1024 -31.60 57.13 45.35
N GLU A 1025 -32.71 57.87 45.17
CA GLU A 1025 -33.76 57.90 46.20
C GLU A 1025 -34.40 56.51 46.18
N ALA A 1026 -34.00 55.67 47.13
CA ALA A 1026 -34.58 54.34 47.30
C ALA A 1026 -36.02 54.46 47.79
N PHE A 1027 -36.96 54.59 46.84
CA PHE A 1027 -38.38 54.55 47.10
C PHE A 1027 -38.76 53.19 47.71
N GLU A 1028 -39.46 53.20 48.84
CA GLU A 1028 -39.85 51.95 49.52
C GLU A 1028 -40.82 51.15 48.63
N MET A 1029 -40.77 49.82 48.71
CA MET A 1029 -41.69 48.94 47.96
C MET A 1029 -43.15 49.35 48.21
N GLY A 1030 -43.85 49.76 47.14
CA GLY A 1030 -45.18 50.34 47.18
C GLY A 1030 -45.27 51.86 46.94
N ASP A 1031 -44.17 52.62 46.98
CA ASP A 1031 -44.09 54.03 46.56
C ASP A 1031 -43.91 54.09 45.04
N VAL A 1032 -45.00 53.82 44.34
CA VAL A 1032 -45.02 53.68 42.88
C VAL A 1032 -44.94 55.00 42.14
N ASN A 1033 -45.10 56.12 42.84
CA ASN A 1033 -45.21 57.45 42.23
C ASN A 1033 -43.93 58.30 42.37
N HIS A 1034 -42.95 57.81 43.14
CA HIS A 1034 -41.65 58.44 43.38
C HIS A 1034 -41.77 59.79 44.12
N ASP A 1035 -42.73 59.92 45.07
CA ASP A 1035 -42.85 61.12 45.93
C ASP A 1035 -42.18 60.98 47.31
N GLY A 1036 -41.62 59.81 47.63
CA GLY A 1036 -40.95 59.51 48.89
C GLY A 1036 -41.90 59.28 50.06
N LEU A 1037 -43.21 59.09 49.81
CA LEU A 1037 -44.24 58.97 50.83
C LEU A 1037 -45.24 57.86 50.49
N LEU A 1038 -45.02 56.64 51.00
CA LEU A 1038 -45.98 55.53 50.90
C LEU A 1038 -47.38 55.93 51.41
N ASN A 1039 -48.32 56.23 50.50
CA ASN A 1039 -49.58 56.87 50.82
C ASN A 1039 -50.76 56.44 49.92
N VAL A 1040 -51.94 57.03 50.13
CA VAL A 1040 -53.16 56.63 49.40
C VAL A 1040 -53.12 56.98 47.91
N GLN A 1041 -52.20 57.86 47.50
CA GLN A 1041 -51.96 58.19 46.10
C GLN A 1041 -51.35 56.99 45.37
N ASP A 1042 -50.39 56.28 45.96
CA ASP A 1042 -49.78 55.07 45.40
C ASP A 1042 -50.80 53.96 45.15
N VAL A 1043 -51.62 53.69 46.16
CA VAL A 1043 -52.77 52.78 46.07
C VAL A 1043 -53.69 53.17 44.92
N THR A 1044 -53.90 54.48 44.73
CA THR A 1044 -54.75 55.00 43.65
C THR A 1044 -54.08 54.81 42.29
N MET A 1045 -52.76 54.96 42.19
CA MET A 1045 -51.97 54.74 40.97
C MET A 1045 -51.98 53.26 40.57
N ILE A 1046 -51.72 52.34 41.51
CA ILE A 1046 -51.83 50.89 41.27
C ILE A 1046 -53.27 50.54 40.80
N GLN A 1047 -54.30 51.12 41.42
CA GLN A 1047 -55.69 50.92 40.99
C GLN A 1047 -56.00 51.49 39.60
N LYS A 1048 -55.46 52.66 39.23
CA LYS A 1048 -55.56 53.23 37.87
C LYS A 1048 -54.91 52.31 36.83
N TYR A 1049 -53.71 51.79 37.13
CA TYR A 1049 -52.97 50.85 36.29
C TYR A 1049 -53.79 49.57 36.04
N ILE A 1050 -54.23 48.88 37.09
CA ILE A 1050 -55.04 47.65 37.00
C ILE A 1050 -56.33 47.86 36.21
N THR A 1051 -56.98 49.03 36.38
CA THR A 1051 -58.22 49.37 35.68
C THR A 1051 -58.02 49.98 34.30
N LYS A 1052 -56.77 50.17 33.86
CA LYS A 1052 -56.39 50.79 32.58
C LYS A 1052 -57.01 52.17 32.36
N MET A 1053 -57.09 52.96 33.43
CA MET A 1053 -57.45 54.38 33.33
C MET A 1053 -56.30 55.19 32.72
N ASP A 1054 -56.59 56.36 32.17
CA ASP A 1054 -55.57 57.26 31.61
C ASP A 1054 -54.84 58.01 32.74
N PHE A 1055 -53.52 57.85 32.80
CA PHE A 1055 -52.59 58.54 33.70
C PHE A 1055 -51.46 59.24 32.93
N THR A 1056 -51.73 59.66 31.68
CA THR A 1056 -50.75 60.36 30.84
C THR A 1056 -50.19 61.62 31.53
N GLY A 1057 -48.90 61.57 31.90
CA GLY A 1057 -48.19 62.67 32.58
C GLY A 1057 -48.03 62.50 34.09
N GLU A 1058 -48.44 61.36 34.66
CA GLU A 1058 -48.13 60.94 36.02
C GLU A 1058 -47.01 59.88 36.00
N ILE A 1059 -46.17 59.82 37.04
CA ILE A 1059 -45.11 58.80 37.18
C ILE A 1059 -45.72 57.52 37.77
N PHE A 1060 -45.34 56.36 37.23
CA PHE A 1060 -45.73 55.06 37.77
C PHE A 1060 -44.62 54.03 37.55
N ASP A 1061 -44.13 53.43 38.64
CA ASP A 1061 -43.13 52.38 38.63
C ASP A 1061 -43.76 50.99 38.80
N GLU A 1062 -43.66 50.17 37.77
CA GLU A 1062 -44.22 48.82 37.74
C GLU A 1062 -43.46 47.83 38.66
N LYS A 1063 -42.18 48.05 38.95
CA LYS A 1063 -41.40 47.19 39.86
C LYS A 1063 -41.77 47.45 41.32
N LEU A 1064 -41.99 48.72 41.69
CA LEU A 1064 -42.44 49.09 43.04
C LEU A 1064 -43.92 48.77 43.29
N ALA A 1065 -44.67 48.42 42.24
CA ALA A 1065 -46.09 48.08 42.30
C ALA A 1065 -46.39 46.59 42.54
N ASP A 1066 -45.42 45.68 42.35
CA ASP A 1066 -45.54 44.24 42.59
C ASP A 1066 -45.08 43.88 44.02
N VAL A 1067 -45.88 44.30 45.00
CA VAL A 1067 -45.48 44.34 46.41
C VAL A 1067 -45.42 42.94 47.05
N ASP A 1068 -46.11 41.94 46.50
CA ASP A 1068 -45.97 40.55 46.94
C ASP A 1068 -44.94 39.72 46.14
N GLY A 1069 -44.32 40.30 45.11
CA GLY A 1069 -43.21 39.72 44.34
C GLY A 1069 -43.60 38.57 43.42
N ASN A 1070 -44.87 38.51 42.97
CA ASN A 1070 -45.37 37.43 42.10
C ASN A 1070 -45.20 37.69 40.59
N ASN A 1071 -44.69 38.87 40.20
CA ASN A 1071 -44.61 39.44 38.85
C ASN A 1071 -45.99 39.78 38.22
N ILE A 1072 -47.02 40.08 39.02
CA ILE A 1072 -48.36 40.46 38.53
C ILE A 1072 -48.97 41.56 39.41
N ILE A 1073 -48.82 42.81 38.99
CA ILE A 1073 -49.46 43.97 39.62
C ILE A 1073 -50.98 43.79 39.66
N SER A 1074 -51.52 43.63 40.87
CA SER A 1074 -52.89 43.20 41.10
C SER A 1074 -53.58 43.98 42.22
N ILE A 1075 -54.87 43.68 42.44
CA ILE A 1075 -55.60 44.27 43.57
C ILE A 1075 -55.06 43.78 44.92
N ALA A 1076 -54.29 42.68 44.95
CA ALA A 1076 -53.60 42.21 46.15
C ALA A 1076 -52.50 43.20 46.55
N ASP A 1077 -51.73 43.72 45.60
CA ASP A 1077 -50.63 44.66 45.81
C ASP A 1077 -51.14 46.03 46.25
N ALA A 1078 -52.19 46.54 45.59
CA ALA A 1078 -52.90 47.73 46.07
C ALA A 1078 -53.44 47.56 47.51
N THR A 1079 -53.80 46.33 47.90
CA THR A 1079 -54.22 46.01 49.27
C THR A 1079 -53.02 45.86 50.22
N ALA A 1080 -51.88 45.34 49.76
CA ALA A 1080 -50.63 45.26 50.53
C ALA A 1080 -50.13 46.66 50.90
N VAL A 1081 -50.10 47.59 49.94
CA VAL A 1081 -49.79 49.01 50.19
C VAL A 1081 -50.78 49.63 51.17
N GLN A 1082 -52.09 49.38 51.05
CA GLN A 1082 -53.08 49.82 52.04
C GLN A 1082 -52.81 49.27 53.45
N ILE A 1083 -52.35 48.01 53.58
CA ILE A 1083 -52.01 47.39 54.85
C ILE A 1083 -50.73 48.02 55.43
N MET A 1084 -49.73 48.32 54.61
CA MET A 1084 -48.50 49.03 55.02
C MET A 1084 -48.84 50.43 55.57
N ILE A 1085 -49.65 51.21 54.84
CA ILE A 1085 -50.15 52.53 55.26
C ILE A 1085 -51.00 52.46 56.55
N ALA A 1086 -51.77 51.39 56.73
CA ALA A 1086 -52.57 51.20 57.95
C ALA A 1086 -51.70 50.82 59.17
N SER A 1087 -50.57 50.16 58.94
CA SER A 1087 -49.68 49.63 59.98
C SER A 1087 -48.72 50.69 60.54
N SER A 1088 -48.41 51.74 59.77
CA SER A 1088 -47.48 52.83 60.15
C SER A 1088 -48.04 53.90 61.10
N LYS A 1089 -49.18 53.64 61.78
CA LYS A 1089 -49.91 54.62 62.62
C LYS A 1089 -49.98 54.32 64.13
N ASN A 1090 -48.97 53.64 64.69
CA ASN A 1090 -48.76 53.51 66.14
C ASN A 1090 -47.35 53.96 66.55
#